data_AF-A0AAJ6VUB6-F1
#
_entry.id   AF-A0AAJ6VUB6-F1
#
_cell.length_a   1.000
_cell.length_b   1.000
_cell.length_c   1.000
_cell.angle_alpha   90.00
_cell.angle_beta   90.00
_cell.angle_gamma   90.00
#
_symmetry.space_group_name_H-M   'P 1'
#
loop_
_entity.id
_entity.type
_entity.pdbx_description
1 polymer ?
#
loop_
_entity_poly.entity_id
_entity_poly.type
_entity_poly.pdbx_seq_one_letter_code
_entity_poly.pdbx_strand_id
1 'polypeptide(L)'
;MDELFDVFEDQPQAVRPADGAPKRAKKDKSKKRQVNGDVKEDGAATETPEDVEITDAPVVEEEEDEAKEDEESPAADNNEQPDAKRPRLEKEPEPVVADSFETEQEREVAGSAGLQGVNDSTSVKLSHQVRHQVAIPPKYPYVPISEHKPPETPARVWPFTLDPFQQVAIASIQREESVLVSAHTSAGKTVVAEYAIAQCLKNNQRVIYTSPIKALSNQKYREFAEEFGDAGLMTGDVTINPTATCLVMTTEILRSMLYRGSEIMREVAWVIFDEIHYMRDAIRGVVWEETIILLPDKVRYVFLSATIPNAMQFAEWVTKMHNQPCHVVYTDFRPTPLQHYFFPNGSEGMHLIVDEKGVFREENFQKAMSSIADKRGDDPSDAMAKRKGKGKDKRLNKGGTQEKSDIFKIVKMVMLKNLNPVIVFSFSKRECESCALQMKNLAFNDDSEKEMVQKVFDSAIEMLSEEDRDLPQIQNILPLLRRGIGVHHSGLLPILKETIEILFQEGLIKVLFATETFSIGLNMPARTVVFTSVRKFDGFSQRWVTPSEFIQMSGRAGRRGLDDRGIVIMMVGEEMDPTVAKEIVRGEQDRLNSAFHLGYNMILNLMRVEGISPEFMLEKCFYQFQNTAGVAELEKQLTEMEEKRANLSIPDEGTIREYYDLRKQLRKFGDDVQAVMSHPEHCLSYMTPGRLVQIKHKDLEFGWGIVVNWKHRKPPKNSNEEFNDHQKHVVDVLLNIADGDSVGTKSFEDLPAGVRPPKEGEKSRMEVVPVVLSCIQSIAHVCLRLPKDLKPNDTRNNLKNTLEEVKKRFPDGIATLDPIENMGIKDDEFKKTLRKIEVLESRLLSNPLHESPRLPELYDQYSEKVNLGTKIKETKKKISDAMAIMQLEELKCRKRVLRRFGFINEAEVVQLKARVACEISTGDELMLSELLFNGFFNNLTPEQVAAALSVFVFEEKTKETPALTREDLAKPLREIQAQARIVAKVSQESKLAVNEEEYVQGFHWELMEVIFEWANGKSFADICKMTDVYEGSLIRVFRRLEECLRQMAQAAKVMGSEDLEGKFETALTKVRRDIVAAQSLYL
;
A
#
# COMPACT_ATOMS: atom_id res chain seq x y z
N MET A 1 13.53 28.59 51.57
CA MET A 1 12.58 29.48 50.86
C MET A 1 11.35 28.66 50.51
N ASP A 2 10.67 28.21 51.56
CA ASP A 2 9.28 28.55 51.88
C ASP A 2 8.20 28.02 50.92
N GLU A 3 7.93 26.73 51.09
CA GLU A 3 6.64 26.09 51.44
C GLU A 3 5.28 26.78 51.16
N LEU A 4 4.33 25.96 50.68
CA LEU A 4 2.93 25.73 51.15
C LEU A 4 2.33 24.63 50.20
N PHE A 5 1.94 23.38 50.53
CA PHE A 5 1.14 22.75 51.62
C PHE A 5 -0.35 23.23 51.67
N ASP A 6 -1.41 22.43 51.86
CA ASP A 6 -1.65 20.96 52.02
C ASP A 6 -3.17 20.65 51.79
N VAL A 7 -3.63 19.49 51.24
CA VAL A 7 -4.15 18.23 51.87
C VAL A 7 -5.60 18.22 52.43
N PHE A 8 -6.18 17.01 52.56
CA PHE A 8 -7.58 16.55 52.72
C PHE A 8 -8.30 16.77 54.09
N GLU A 9 -9.63 16.55 54.06
CA GLU A 9 -10.55 15.98 55.10
C GLU A 9 -11.40 16.84 56.10
N ASP A 10 -12.72 16.64 56.00
CA ASP A 10 -13.87 16.60 56.95
C ASP A 10 -14.32 17.72 57.96
N GLN A 11 -15.58 18.17 57.74
CA GLN A 11 -16.74 18.51 58.62
C GLN A 11 -16.56 19.14 60.04
N PRO A 12 -17.37 20.17 60.47
CA PRO A 12 -18.81 19.93 60.81
C PRO A 12 -19.86 21.11 60.83
N GLN A 13 -21.15 20.73 60.82
CA GLN A 13 -22.38 21.28 61.48
C GLN A 13 -22.88 22.78 61.42
N ALA A 14 -24.19 22.87 61.07
CA ALA A 14 -25.26 23.82 61.51
C ALA A 14 -25.25 25.29 60.98
N VAL A 15 -26.37 26.03 60.78
CA VAL A 15 -27.79 25.98 61.27
C VAL A 15 -28.82 26.30 60.13
N ARG A 16 -30.11 25.95 60.33
CA ARG A 16 -31.31 26.12 59.44
C ARG A 16 -32.03 27.50 59.63
N PRO A 17 -33.34 27.76 59.30
CA PRO A 17 -34.37 27.02 58.52
C PRO A 17 -35.32 27.85 57.59
N ALA A 18 -36.10 27.14 56.76
CA ALA A 18 -37.56 27.25 56.58
C ALA A 18 -38.03 26.02 55.77
N ASP A 19 -38.53 24.92 56.36
CA ASP A 19 -39.88 24.68 56.93
C ASP A 19 -41.04 25.08 55.98
N GLY A 20 -42.02 24.22 55.68
CA GLY A 20 -42.26 22.84 56.11
C GLY A 20 -43.34 22.14 55.24
N ALA A 21 -43.40 20.81 55.08
CA ALA A 21 -43.65 19.75 56.08
C ALA A 21 -45.15 19.37 56.18
N PRO A 22 -45.55 18.13 56.57
CA PRO A 22 -44.82 16.85 56.41
C PRO A 22 -45.69 15.55 56.31
N LYS A 23 -44.97 14.41 56.30
CA LYS A 23 -45.23 13.12 57.00
C LYS A 23 -46.12 12.02 56.36
N ARG A 24 -45.42 10.96 55.97
CA ARG A 24 -45.81 9.54 56.21
C ARG A 24 -45.65 9.15 57.69
N ALA A 25 -46.43 8.16 58.14
CA ALA A 25 -46.07 7.12 59.12
C ALA A 25 -46.85 5.84 58.70
N LYS A 26 -46.33 4.61 58.53
CA LYS A 26 -45.27 3.76 59.13
C LYS A 26 -45.80 2.90 60.30
N LYS A 27 -45.44 1.59 60.28
CA LYS A 27 -45.76 0.47 61.21
C LYS A 27 -47.09 -0.29 60.96
N ASP A 28 -47.22 -1.60 61.23
CA ASP A 28 -46.24 -2.61 61.72
C ASP A 28 -46.53 -4.06 61.22
N LYS A 29 -45.76 -5.04 61.71
CA LYS A 29 -45.62 -6.44 61.23
C LYS A 29 -46.78 -7.44 61.45
N SER A 30 -46.96 -8.31 60.45
CA SER A 30 -47.09 -9.79 60.50
C SER A 30 -48.41 -10.55 60.79
N LYS A 31 -48.49 -11.74 60.14
CA LYS A 31 -49.27 -12.98 60.38
C LYS A 31 -50.60 -13.24 59.62
N LYS A 32 -50.47 -14.13 58.62
CA LYS A 32 -51.30 -15.30 58.20
C LYS A 32 -52.86 -15.28 58.26
N ARG A 33 -53.41 -15.68 57.08
CA ARG A 33 -54.56 -16.57 56.77
C ARG A 33 -56.01 -16.01 56.72
N GLN A 34 -56.60 -16.15 55.51
CA GLN A 34 -57.99 -16.59 55.17
C GLN A 34 -59.18 -15.69 55.61
N VAL A 35 -60.35 -15.61 54.95
CA VAL A 35 -60.89 -16.04 53.63
C VAL A 35 -62.26 -15.34 53.40
N ASN A 36 -62.67 -15.08 52.15
CA ASN A 36 -64.01 -14.60 51.68
C ASN A 36 -64.54 -13.24 52.24
N GLY A 37 -65.43 -12.50 51.56
CA GLY A 37 -66.02 -12.65 50.22
C GLY A 37 -67.12 -11.60 49.96
N ASP A 38 -67.55 -11.50 48.68
CA ASP A 38 -68.88 -11.02 48.21
C ASP A 38 -69.14 -9.49 48.13
N VAL A 39 -69.86 -8.90 47.13
CA VAL A 39 -70.54 -9.42 45.90
C VAL A 39 -71.03 -8.28 44.95
N LYS A 40 -71.01 -8.48 43.61
CA LYS A 40 -71.91 -7.95 42.51
C LYS A 40 -72.07 -6.39 42.27
N GLU A 41 -72.59 -5.86 41.14
CA GLU A 41 -73.15 -6.38 39.85
C GLU A 41 -73.10 -5.33 38.70
N ASP A 42 -73.25 -5.79 37.43
CA ASP A 42 -73.80 -5.15 36.19
C ASP A 42 -73.30 -3.77 35.64
N GLY A 43 -73.40 -3.45 34.33
CA GLY A 43 -73.82 -4.21 33.12
C GLY A 43 -74.22 -3.30 31.91
N ALA A 44 -74.12 -3.83 30.67
CA ALA A 44 -74.58 -3.28 29.34
C ALA A 44 -73.92 -1.97 28.78
N ALA A 45 -73.68 -1.69 27.48
CA ALA A 45 -73.89 -2.27 26.11
C ALA A 45 -74.82 -1.44 25.17
N THR A 46 -74.37 -1.06 23.95
CA THR A 46 -75.16 -0.83 22.69
C THR A 46 -74.32 -0.33 21.48
N GLU A 47 -74.85 -0.42 20.25
CA GLU A 47 -74.16 -0.36 18.94
C GLU A 47 -74.84 0.61 17.90
N THR A 48 -74.07 1.20 16.95
CA THR A 48 -74.41 1.51 15.50
C THR A 48 -75.66 2.37 15.12
N PRO A 49 -76.07 2.63 13.83
CA PRO A 49 -75.43 2.47 12.48
C PRO A 49 -75.59 3.66 11.44
N GLU A 50 -75.06 3.48 10.20
CA GLU A 50 -75.52 3.92 8.81
C GLU A 50 -75.64 5.43 8.44
N ASP A 51 -75.51 5.94 7.18
CA ASP A 51 -75.07 5.46 5.82
C ASP A 51 -74.67 6.73 4.95
N VAL A 52 -74.02 6.71 3.76
CA VAL A 52 -74.53 6.39 2.39
C VAL A 52 -73.41 6.56 1.31
N GLU A 53 -73.16 5.51 0.47
CA GLU A 53 -72.84 5.45 -1.00
C GLU A 53 -71.78 6.38 -1.70
N ILE A 54 -71.08 6.09 -2.83
CA ILE A 54 -70.83 4.95 -3.78
C ILE A 54 -69.57 5.34 -4.65
N THR A 55 -68.67 4.48 -5.18
CA THR A 55 -68.78 3.65 -6.41
C THR A 55 -67.53 2.76 -6.69
N ASP A 56 -67.67 1.87 -7.67
CA ASP A 56 -66.80 0.90 -8.40
C ASP A 56 -65.35 1.32 -8.81
N ALA A 57 -64.30 0.46 -8.86
CA ALA A 57 -64.12 -0.99 -9.22
C ALA A 57 -63.98 -1.25 -10.76
N PRO A 58 -63.36 -2.36 -11.29
CA PRO A 58 -62.89 -3.66 -10.74
C PRO A 58 -61.35 -3.87 -10.73
N VAL A 59 -60.66 -4.86 -10.11
CA VAL A 59 -60.80 -6.33 -9.81
C VAL A 59 -60.42 -7.28 -10.98
N VAL A 60 -59.46 -8.22 -10.80
CA VAL A 60 -59.57 -9.72 -10.69
C VAL A 60 -58.12 -10.27 -10.46
N GLU A 61 -57.75 -10.89 -9.31
CA GLU A 61 -57.67 -12.35 -8.95
C GLU A 61 -56.41 -13.10 -9.50
N GLU A 62 -55.79 -14.15 -8.92
CA GLU A 62 -55.98 -14.92 -7.65
C GLU A 62 -54.71 -15.77 -7.26
N GLU A 63 -54.85 -16.68 -6.28
CA GLU A 63 -53.96 -17.81 -5.85
C GLU A 63 -52.70 -17.52 -4.97
N GLU A 64 -52.36 -18.27 -3.92
CA GLU A 64 -53.13 -19.15 -2.98
C GLU A 64 -52.28 -19.42 -1.70
N ASP A 65 -52.88 -19.92 -0.61
CA ASP A 65 -52.28 -20.14 0.73
C ASP A 65 -51.94 -21.63 1.00
N GLU A 66 -50.90 -21.92 1.82
CA GLU A 66 -50.79 -23.12 2.69
C GLU A 66 -49.65 -22.87 3.73
N ALA A 67 -49.94 -22.68 5.03
CA ALA A 67 -49.99 -23.71 6.09
C ALA A 67 -48.68 -24.55 6.24
N LYS A 68 -48.10 -24.89 7.40
CA LYS A 68 -48.45 -24.88 8.85
C LYS A 68 -47.18 -25.34 9.64
N GLU A 69 -46.95 -25.26 10.96
CA GLU A 69 -47.66 -24.78 12.16
C GLU A 69 -46.61 -24.54 13.30
N ASP A 70 -46.98 -23.94 14.45
CA ASP A 70 -46.11 -23.69 15.62
C ASP A 70 -46.54 -24.53 16.86
N GLU A 71 -45.59 -24.99 17.69
CA GLU A 71 -45.85 -25.54 19.05
C GLU A 71 -44.94 -24.91 20.13
N GLU A 72 -45.36 -25.00 21.40
CA GLU A 72 -45.08 -24.01 22.44
C GLU A 72 -43.84 -24.24 23.35
N SER A 73 -42.98 -23.20 23.46
CA SER A 73 -42.41 -22.69 24.75
C SER A 73 -41.45 -23.62 25.58
N PRO A 74 -40.74 -23.19 26.66
CA PRO A 74 -40.87 -21.94 27.44
C PRO A 74 -39.57 -21.10 27.64
N ALA A 75 -39.75 -19.97 28.31
CA ALA A 75 -38.78 -18.87 28.42
C ALA A 75 -37.66 -19.05 29.48
N ALA A 76 -36.56 -18.32 29.26
CA ALA A 76 -35.64 -17.87 30.31
C ALA A 76 -35.18 -16.43 29.98
N ASP A 77 -34.93 -15.62 31.02
CA ASP A 77 -34.70 -14.17 30.94
C ASP A 77 -33.61 -13.74 29.94
N ASN A 78 -33.87 -12.66 29.20
CA ASN A 78 -32.83 -11.72 28.78
C ASN A 78 -33.36 -10.29 28.73
N ASN A 79 -32.66 -9.39 29.41
CA ASN A 79 -33.02 -7.98 29.55
C ASN A 79 -32.10 -7.14 28.65
N GLU A 80 -32.28 -7.26 27.33
CA GLU A 80 -31.58 -6.47 26.32
C GLU A 80 -32.59 -5.63 25.52
N GLN A 81 -32.25 -4.37 25.27
CA GLN A 81 -33.08 -3.44 24.50
C GLN A 81 -33.15 -3.88 23.03
N PRO A 82 -34.27 -3.62 22.31
CA PRO A 82 -34.43 -4.10 20.96
C PRO A 82 -33.44 -3.40 20.02
N ASP A 83 -32.49 -4.18 19.49
CA ASP A 83 -31.62 -3.76 18.41
C ASP A 83 -32.48 -3.29 17.22
N ALA A 84 -32.17 -2.10 16.70
CA ALA A 84 -32.88 -1.54 15.56
C ALA A 84 -32.64 -2.44 14.34
N LYS A 85 -33.67 -3.18 13.90
CA LYS A 85 -33.63 -4.01 12.69
C LYS A 85 -33.15 -3.17 11.50
N ARG A 86 -31.89 -3.36 11.11
CA ARG A 86 -31.39 -2.90 9.81
C ARG A 86 -32.24 -3.58 8.72
N PRO A 87 -32.60 -2.88 7.63
CA PRO A 87 -33.26 -3.54 6.51
C PRO A 87 -32.37 -4.67 6.00
N ARG A 88 -32.96 -5.84 5.76
CA ARG A 88 -32.29 -6.90 4.99
C ARG A 88 -32.05 -6.32 3.59
N LEU A 89 -30.80 -6.29 3.14
CA LEU A 89 -30.52 -6.10 1.72
C LEU A 89 -31.25 -7.20 0.94
N GLU A 90 -31.98 -6.79 -0.10
CA GLU A 90 -32.36 -7.74 -1.14
C GLU A 90 -31.07 -8.27 -1.76
N LYS A 91 -30.95 -9.60 -1.89
CA LYS A 91 -29.77 -10.21 -2.50
C LYS A 91 -29.79 -9.93 -4.00
N GLU A 92 -29.17 -8.83 -4.41
CA GLU A 92 -28.79 -8.63 -5.82
C GLU A 92 -28.02 -9.88 -6.29
N PRO A 93 -28.42 -10.50 -7.40
CA PRO A 93 -27.82 -11.74 -7.83
C PRO A 93 -26.37 -11.52 -8.30
N GLU A 94 -25.45 -12.36 -7.81
CA GLU A 94 -24.02 -12.20 -8.04
C GLU A 94 -23.60 -12.56 -9.48
N PRO A 95 -22.56 -11.89 -10.05
CA PRO A 95 -22.05 -12.22 -11.37
C PRO A 95 -21.55 -13.66 -11.43
N VAL A 96 -21.76 -14.32 -12.57
CA VAL A 96 -21.34 -15.71 -12.77
C VAL A 96 -20.07 -15.74 -13.61
N VAL A 97 -19.07 -16.52 -13.18
CA VAL A 97 -17.86 -16.78 -13.98
C VAL A 97 -18.16 -17.89 -15.00
N ALA A 98 -17.90 -17.63 -16.28
CA ALA A 98 -18.13 -18.57 -17.38
C ALA A 98 -16.93 -18.64 -18.35
N ASP A 99 -17.01 -19.59 -19.29
CA ASP A 99 -16.09 -19.77 -20.44
C ASP A 99 -14.59 -19.67 -20.10
N SER A 100 -14.21 -20.34 -19.01
CA SER A 100 -12.83 -20.41 -18.55
C SER A 100 -12.04 -21.44 -19.36
N PHE A 101 -11.06 -20.98 -20.15
CA PHE A 101 -10.15 -21.88 -20.87
C PHE A 101 -8.73 -21.30 -20.94
N GLU A 102 -7.77 -22.19 -21.19
CA GLU A 102 -6.35 -21.85 -21.33
C GLU A 102 -5.86 -22.35 -22.69
N THR A 103 -5.06 -21.53 -23.38
CA THR A 103 -4.42 -21.87 -24.66
C THR A 103 -2.91 -21.80 -24.49
N GLU A 104 -2.22 -22.88 -24.80
CA GLU A 104 -0.75 -22.94 -24.80
C GLU A 104 -0.18 -22.56 -26.17
N GLN A 105 0.90 -21.78 -26.17
CA GLN A 105 1.64 -21.44 -27.38
C GLN A 105 3.14 -21.58 -27.14
N GLU A 106 3.83 -22.32 -28.01
CA GLU A 106 5.29 -22.43 -28.01
C GLU A 106 5.94 -21.40 -28.93
N ARG A 107 7.10 -20.88 -28.51
CA ARG A 107 8.00 -20.07 -29.35
C ARG A 107 9.45 -20.49 -29.13
N GLU A 108 10.22 -20.65 -30.21
CA GLU A 108 11.66 -20.89 -30.12
C GLU A 108 12.45 -19.57 -30.01
N VAL A 109 13.42 -19.55 -29.10
CA VAL A 109 14.39 -18.46 -28.87
C VAL A 109 15.80 -19.03 -28.91
N ALA A 110 16.79 -18.25 -29.36
CA ALA A 110 18.18 -18.68 -29.37
C ALA A 110 18.73 -18.81 -27.94
N GLY A 111 19.02 -20.03 -27.51
CA GLY A 111 19.64 -20.31 -26.21
C GLY A 111 21.03 -19.71 -26.13
N SER A 112 21.43 -19.32 -24.92
CA SER A 112 22.68 -18.60 -24.70
C SER A 112 23.39 -19.06 -23.44
N ALA A 113 24.71 -19.18 -23.57
CA ALA A 113 25.60 -18.89 -22.46
C ALA A 113 25.19 -17.54 -21.84
N GLY A 114 24.91 -17.50 -20.54
CA GLY A 114 24.81 -16.22 -19.83
C GLY A 114 26.11 -15.43 -19.95
N LEU A 115 26.15 -14.20 -19.44
CA LEU A 115 27.33 -13.30 -19.51
C LEU A 115 28.62 -13.84 -18.86
N GLN A 116 28.57 -15.06 -18.31
CA GLN A 116 29.62 -15.84 -17.66
C GLN A 116 30.21 -16.98 -18.54
N GLY A 117 29.72 -17.23 -19.76
CA GLY A 117 30.48 -18.00 -20.77
C GLY A 117 30.38 -19.53 -20.77
N VAL A 118 29.25 -20.13 -20.40
CA VAL A 118 28.99 -21.58 -20.55
C VAL A 118 28.18 -21.86 -21.82
N ASN A 119 28.82 -22.36 -22.88
CA ASN A 119 28.21 -22.57 -24.19
C ASN A 119 27.19 -23.72 -24.24
N ASP A 120 25.92 -23.43 -23.92
CA ASP A 120 24.77 -24.26 -24.35
C ASP A 120 24.13 -23.62 -25.59
N SER A 121 24.44 -24.17 -26.77
CA SER A 121 24.06 -23.63 -28.09
C SER A 121 22.81 -24.29 -28.70
N THR A 122 21.82 -24.63 -27.87
CA THR A 122 20.53 -25.20 -28.29
C THR A 122 19.41 -24.18 -28.20
N SER A 123 18.52 -24.12 -29.20
CA SER A 123 17.32 -23.28 -29.12
C SER A 123 16.46 -23.67 -27.91
N VAL A 124 15.93 -22.66 -27.23
CA VAL A 124 15.06 -22.80 -26.08
C VAL A 124 13.62 -22.60 -26.55
N LYS A 125 12.80 -23.64 -26.41
CA LYS A 125 11.34 -23.51 -26.48
C LYS A 125 10.85 -22.84 -25.21
N LEU A 126 10.14 -21.72 -25.38
CA LEU A 126 9.36 -21.06 -24.34
C LEU A 126 7.88 -21.31 -24.65
N SER A 127 7.22 -22.12 -23.82
CA SER A 127 5.77 -22.25 -23.76
C SER A 127 5.20 -21.12 -22.90
N HIS A 128 4.07 -20.54 -23.31
CA HIS A 128 3.33 -19.59 -22.51
C HIS A 128 1.82 -19.86 -22.59
N GLN A 129 1.09 -19.34 -21.61
CA GLN A 129 -0.35 -19.57 -21.48
C GLN A 129 -1.12 -18.25 -21.68
N VAL A 130 -2.21 -18.35 -22.46
CA VAL A 130 -3.24 -17.33 -22.55
C VAL A 130 -4.48 -17.88 -21.86
N ARG A 131 -4.95 -17.19 -20.84
CA ARG A 131 -6.13 -17.58 -20.04
C ARG A 131 -7.28 -16.62 -20.36
N HIS A 132 -8.42 -17.18 -20.75
CA HIS A 132 -9.67 -16.45 -20.92
C HIS A 132 -10.65 -16.86 -19.83
N GLN A 133 -11.38 -15.89 -19.29
CA GLN A 133 -12.54 -16.06 -18.42
C GLN A 133 -13.53 -14.93 -18.70
N VAL A 134 -14.81 -15.06 -18.35
CA VAL A 134 -15.76 -13.94 -18.42
C VAL A 134 -16.61 -13.86 -17.15
N ALA A 135 -16.85 -12.65 -16.66
CA ALA A 135 -17.92 -12.36 -15.70
C ALA A 135 -19.17 -12.01 -16.51
N ILE A 136 -20.27 -12.73 -16.29
CA ILE A 136 -21.55 -12.45 -16.95
C ILE A 136 -22.63 -12.07 -15.93
N PRO A 137 -23.57 -11.18 -16.30
CA PRO A 137 -24.74 -10.92 -15.49
C PRO A 137 -25.58 -12.18 -15.28
N PRO A 138 -26.29 -12.28 -14.15
CA PRO A 138 -27.29 -13.33 -13.92
C PRO A 138 -28.30 -13.41 -15.06
N LYS A 139 -28.55 -14.62 -15.56
CA LYS A 139 -29.47 -14.92 -16.69
C LYS A 139 -29.04 -14.32 -18.05
N TYR A 140 -27.81 -13.84 -18.20
CA TYR A 140 -27.29 -13.40 -19.50
C TYR A 140 -27.14 -14.59 -20.48
N PRO A 141 -27.66 -14.52 -21.72
CA PRO A 141 -27.61 -15.60 -22.70
C PRO A 141 -26.23 -15.67 -23.38
N TYR A 142 -25.22 -16.09 -22.61
CA TYR A 142 -23.83 -16.11 -23.08
C TYR A 142 -23.55 -17.24 -24.09
N VAL A 143 -22.88 -16.90 -25.18
CA VAL A 143 -22.29 -17.84 -26.15
C VAL A 143 -20.76 -17.86 -25.95
N PRO A 144 -20.08 -19.01 -25.93
CA PRO A 144 -18.63 -19.09 -25.80
C PRO A 144 -17.86 -18.21 -26.80
N ILE A 145 -16.79 -17.55 -26.36
CA ILE A 145 -15.96 -16.70 -27.23
C ILE A 145 -15.25 -17.51 -28.32
N SER A 146 -15.02 -18.80 -28.06
CA SER A 146 -14.44 -19.77 -29.00
C SER A 146 -15.35 -20.09 -30.19
N GLU A 147 -16.66 -19.85 -30.07
CA GLU A 147 -17.63 -19.99 -31.17
C GLU A 147 -17.79 -18.70 -32.00
N HIS A 148 -17.10 -17.61 -31.60
CA HIS A 148 -17.17 -16.33 -32.29
C HIS A 148 -16.68 -16.43 -33.75
N LYS A 149 -17.42 -15.79 -34.65
CA LYS A 149 -17.05 -15.67 -36.06
C LYS A 149 -16.69 -14.22 -36.35
N PRO A 150 -15.41 -13.92 -36.68
CA PRO A 150 -15.00 -12.58 -37.05
C PRO A 150 -15.84 -12.05 -38.23
N PRO A 151 -16.17 -10.74 -38.27
CA PRO A 151 -16.92 -10.14 -39.35
C PRO A 151 -16.12 -10.20 -40.67
N GLU A 152 -16.82 -10.36 -41.80
CA GLU A 152 -16.20 -10.43 -43.15
C GLU A 152 -15.29 -9.24 -43.45
N THR A 153 -15.64 -8.07 -42.93
CA THR A 153 -14.79 -6.87 -42.92
C THR A 153 -14.42 -6.52 -41.48
N PRO A 154 -13.24 -6.89 -40.96
CA PRO A 154 -12.77 -6.42 -39.66
C PRO A 154 -12.65 -4.88 -39.66
N ALA A 155 -12.71 -4.26 -38.49
CA ALA A 155 -12.58 -2.80 -38.37
C ALA A 155 -11.16 -2.31 -38.69
N ARG A 156 -10.15 -3.13 -38.41
CA ARG A 156 -8.74 -2.88 -38.71
C ARG A 156 -8.01 -4.19 -39.04
N VAL A 157 -6.94 -4.10 -39.82
CA VAL A 157 -6.05 -5.22 -40.19
C VAL A 157 -4.60 -4.77 -40.00
N TRP A 158 -3.71 -5.68 -39.63
CA TRP A 158 -2.29 -5.40 -39.42
C TRP A 158 -1.40 -6.27 -40.33
N PRO A 159 -0.18 -5.83 -40.65
CA PRO A 159 0.77 -6.57 -41.49
C PRO A 159 1.46 -7.75 -40.76
N PHE A 160 0.99 -8.12 -39.56
CA PHE A 160 1.50 -9.21 -38.73
C PHE A 160 0.36 -10.06 -38.19
N THR A 161 0.66 -11.32 -37.86
CA THR A 161 -0.29 -12.22 -37.19
C THR A 161 -0.54 -11.75 -35.76
N LEU A 162 -1.81 -11.57 -35.39
CA LEU A 162 -2.22 -11.25 -34.03
C LEU A 162 -1.87 -12.39 -33.06
N ASP A 163 -1.30 -12.07 -31.91
CA ASP A 163 -1.07 -13.04 -30.83
C ASP A 163 -2.43 -13.55 -30.29
N PRO A 164 -2.58 -14.80 -29.80
CA PRO A 164 -3.89 -15.36 -29.45
C PRO A 164 -4.69 -14.54 -28.43
N PHE A 165 -4.01 -13.93 -27.46
CA PHE A 165 -4.64 -13.04 -26.49
C PHE A 165 -5.24 -11.77 -27.16
N GLN A 166 -4.61 -11.25 -28.21
CA GLN A 166 -5.14 -10.12 -28.98
C GLN A 166 -6.37 -10.55 -29.77
N GLN A 167 -6.37 -11.75 -30.35
CA GLN A 167 -7.51 -12.30 -31.10
C GLN A 167 -8.74 -12.46 -30.20
N VAL A 168 -8.58 -13.04 -29.01
CA VAL A 168 -9.70 -13.21 -28.05
C VAL A 168 -10.21 -11.86 -27.54
N ALA A 169 -9.33 -10.91 -27.20
CA ALA A 169 -9.75 -9.59 -26.77
C ALA A 169 -10.48 -8.79 -27.87
N ILE A 170 -10.02 -8.91 -29.12
CA ILE A 170 -10.69 -8.31 -30.29
C ILE A 170 -12.04 -8.99 -30.56
N ALA A 171 -12.18 -10.30 -30.33
CA ALA A 171 -13.46 -11.01 -30.45
C ALA A 171 -14.52 -10.46 -29.47
N SER A 172 -14.15 -10.16 -28.22
CA SER A 172 -15.06 -9.51 -27.25
C SER A 172 -15.52 -8.14 -27.73
N ILE A 173 -14.61 -7.33 -28.29
CA ILE A 173 -14.93 -6.00 -28.83
C ILE A 173 -15.85 -6.11 -30.07
N GLN A 174 -15.62 -7.10 -30.93
CA GLN A 174 -16.49 -7.41 -32.07
C GLN A 174 -17.90 -7.87 -31.66
N ARG A 175 -18.06 -8.40 -30.45
CA ARG A 175 -19.36 -8.79 -29.84
C ARG A 175 -20.02 -7.69 -29.01
N GLU A 176 -19.40 -6.51 -28.95
CA GLU A 176 -19.85 -5.38 -28.11
C GLU A 176 -19.93 -5.72 -26.61
N GLU A 177 -18.99 -6.54 -26.12
CA GLU A 177 -18.82 -6.91 -24.71
C GLU A 177 -17.54 -6.26 -24.14
N SER A 178 -17.56 -5.87 -22.85
CA SER A 178 -16.41 -5.22 -22.21
C SER A 178 -15.27 -6.22 -21.97
N VAL A 179 -14.01 -5.75 -21.98
CA VAL A 179 -12.82 -6.62 -21.82
C VAL A 179 -11.70 -5.98 -21.01
N LEU A 180 -11.12 -6.77 -20.10
CA LEU A 180 -9.88 -6.52 -19.38
C LEU A 180 -8.73 -7.35 -20.00
N VAL A 181 -7.72 -6.66 -20.53
CA VAL A 181 -6.47 -7.27 -21.03
C VAL A 181 -5.38 -7.10 -20.00
N SER A 182 -5.02 -8.19 -19.31
CA SER A 182 -3.97 -8.23 -18.29
C SER A 182 -2.70 -8.89 -18.86
N ALA A 183 -1.76 -8.05 -19.31
CA ALA A 183 -0.54 -8.50 -19.99
C ALA A 183 0.64 -7.55 -19.76
N HIS A 184 1.86 -8.03 -19.97
CA HIS A 184 3.05 -7.17 -19.91
C HIS A 184 3.00 -6.04 -20.96
N THR A 185 3.59 -4.89 -20.66
CA THR A 185 3.58 -3.71 -21.56
C THR A 185 4.15 -4.03 -22.95
N SER A 186 5.16 -4.89 -23.04
CA SER A 186 5.76 -5.34 -24.31
C SER A 186 4.91 -6.35 -25.10
N ALA A 187 3.83 -6.89 -24.55
CA ALA A 187 2.95 -7.85 -25.23
C ALA A 187 2.20 -7.23 -26.42
N GLY A 188 2.02 -5.90 -26.45
CA GLY A 188 1.32 -5.20 -27.53
C GLY A 188 -0.17 -4.98 -27.25
N LYS A 189 -0.51 -4.51 -26.05
CA LYS A 189 -1.89 -4.20 -25.63
C LYS A 189 -2.56 -3.12 -26.50
N THR A 190 -1.77 -2.17 -27.03
CA THR A 190 -2.26 -1.04 -27.84
C THR A 190 -3.06 -1.48 -29.08
N VAL A 191 -2.71 -2.63 -29.68
CA VAL A 191 -3.43 -3.26 -30.80
C VAL A 191 -4.93 -3.47 -30.50
N VAL A 192 -5.27 -3.79 -29.24
CA VAL A 192 -6.66 -4.00 -28.80
C VAL A 192 -7.42 -2.66 -28.71
N ALA A 193 -6.76 -1.61 -28.19
CA ALA A 193 -7.34 -0.26 -28.17
C ALA A 193 -7.52 0.34 -29.58
N GLU A 194 -6.53 0.16 -30.45
CA GLU A 194 -6.61 0.55 -31.87
C GLU A 194 -7.81 -0.09 -32.58
N TYR A 195 -8.14 -1.35 -32.25
CA TYR A 195 -9.31 -2.02 -32.81
C TYR A 195 -10.62 -1.40 -32.35
N ALA A 196 -10.76 -1.11 -31.05
CA ALA A 196 -11.94 -0.45 -30.50
C ALA A 196 -12.15 0.95 -31.11
N ILE A 197 -11.08 1.74 -31.26
CA ILE A 197 -11.14 3.04 -31.94
C ILE A 197 -11.61 2.88 -33.40
N ALA A 198 -11.01 1.95 -34.14
CA ALA A 198 -11.41 1.69 -35.53
C ALA A 198 -12.87 1.22 -35.67
N GLN A 199 -13.37 0.40 -34.74
CA GLN A 199 -14.76 -0.06 -34.73
C GLN A 199 -15.74 1.10 -34.45
N CYS A 200 -15.42 1.97 -33.49
CA CYS A 200 -16.20 3.17 -33.22
C CYS A 200 -16.27 4.11 -34.43
N LEU A 201 -15.13 4.38 -35.08
CA LEU A 201 -15.06 5.20 -36.29
C LEU A 201 -15.88 4.57 -37.44
N LYS A 202 -15.78 3.24 -37.64
CA LYS A 202 -16.60 2.50 -38.63
C LYS A 202 -18.11 2.60 -38.35
N ASN A 203 -18.49 2.67 -37.08
CA ASN A 203 -19.88 2.73 -36.63
C ASN A 203 -20.43 4.16 -36.44
N ASN A 204 -19.64 5.21 -36.72
CA ASN A 204 -19.95 6.61 -36.40
C ASN A 204 -20.31 6.85 -34.92
N GLN A 205 -19.59 6.18 -34.01
CA GLN A 205 -19.73 6.29 -32.56
C GLN A 205 -18.50 6.97 -31.95
N ARG A 206 -18.67 7.74 -30.86
CA ARG A 206 -17.52 8.38 -30.19
C ARG A 206 -16.81 7.40 -29.24
N VAL A 207 -15.50 7.55 -29.15
CA VAL A 207 -14.62 6.75 -28.30
C VAL A 207 -13.74 7.68 -27.46
N ILE A 208 -13.58 7.34 -26.19
CA ILE A 208 -12.66 8.04 -25.27
C ILE A 208 -11.48 7.13 -24.96
N TYR A 209 -10.26 7.64 -25.10
CA TYR A 209 -9.04 7.00 -24.61
C TYR A 209 -8.53 7.76 -23.39
N THR A 210 -8.52 7.10 -22.23
CA THR A 210 -8.00 7.66 -20.98
C THR A 210 -6.62 7.10 -20.66
N SER A 211 -5.81 7.94 -20.02
CA SER A 211 -4.43 7.62 -19.69
C SER A 211 -4.02 8.25 -18.34
N PRO A 212 -3.11 7.62 -17.57
CA PRO A 212 -2.73 8.10 -16.24
C PRO A 212 -1.89 9.38 -16.22
N ILE A 213 -1.28 9.82 -17.33
CA ILE A 213 -0.34 10.95 -17.33
C ILE A 213 -0.48 11.77 -18.62
N LYS A 214 -0.52 13.11 -18.49
CA LYS A 214 -0.59 14.06 -19.62
C LYS A 214 0.43 13.79 -20.74
N ALA A 215 1.66 13.41 -20.40
CA ALA A 215 2.69 13.06 -21.39
C ALA A 215 2.30 11.85 -22.27
N LEU A 216 1.70 10.81 -21.67
CA LEU A 216 1.12 9.68 -22.41
C LEU A 216 -0.08 10.12 -23.24
N SER A 217 -0.92 11.02 -22.70
CA SER A 217 -2.05 11.59 -23.42
C SER A 217 -1.59 12.32 -24.70
N ASN A 218 -0.53 13.13 -24.61
CA ASN A 218 0.05 13.84 -25.75
C ASN A 218 0.66 12.86 -26.77
N GLN A 219 1.45 11.88 -26.31
CA GLN A 219 2.01 10.84 -27.18
C GLN A 219 0.90 10.07 -27.92
N LYS A 220 -0.14 9.62 -27.21
CA LYS A 220 -1.25 8.86 -27.79
C LYS A 220 -2.15 9.69 -28.70
N TYR A 221 -2.36 10.96 -28.37
CA TYR A 221 -3.02 11.90 -29.28
C TYR A 221 -2.29 11.98 -30.61
N ARG A 222 -0.96 12.15 -30.60
CA ARG A 222 -0.17 12.23 -31.83
C ARG A 222 -0.21 10.90 -32.61
N GLU A 223 0.02 9.77 -31.95
CA GLU A 223 -0.07 8.44 -32.59
C GLU A 223 -1.44 8.20 -33.23
N PHE A 224 -2.54 8.58 -32.57
CA PHE A 224 -3.90 8.41 -33.10
C PHE A 224 -4.30 9.48 -34.12
N ALA A 225 -3.76 10.69 -34.06
CA ALA A 225 -3.96 11.73 -35.07
C ALA A 225 -3.24 11.36 -36.38
N GLU A 226 -2.02 10.83 -36.30
CA GLU A 226 -1.28 10.33 -37.47
C GLU A 226 -1.94 9.10 -38.10
N GLU A 227 -2.49 8.18 -37.29
CA GLU A 227 -3.11 6.93 -37.77
C GLU A 227 -4.57 7.07 -38.23
N PHE A 228 -5.41 7.82 -37.51
CA PHE A 228 -6.87 7.90 -37.75
C PHE A 228 -7.35 9.27 -38.27
N GLY A 229 -6.54 10.33 -38.14
CA GLY A 229 -6.91 11.71 -38.52
C GLY A 229 -7.90 12.39 -37.55
N ASP A 230 -9.06 11.78 -37.29
CA ASP A 230 -10.12 12.35 -36.43
C ASP A 230 -9.87 12.10 -34.93
N ALA A 231 -8.79 12.69 -34.43
CA ALA A 231 -8.42 12.68 -33.02
C ALA A 231 -8.51 14.08 -32.39
N GLY A 232 -8.83 14.10 -31.10
CA GLY A 232 -8.81 15.28 -30.23
C GLY A 232 -8.10 14.97 -28.91
N LEU A 233 -7.69 16.02 -28.20
CA LEU A 233 -6.98 15.95 -26.92
C LEU A 233 -7.69 16.84 -25.89
N MET A 234 -7.97 16.31 -24.70
CA MET A 234 -8.49 17.08 -23.57
C MET A 234 -7.66 16.80 -22.31
N THR A 235 -6.81 17.74 -21.93
CA THR A 235 -6.04 17.73 -20.68
C THR A 235 -6.34 18.99 -19.88
N GLY A 236 -5.94 19.05 -18.61
CA GLY A 236 -6.03 20.30 -17.84
C GLY A 236 -5.20 21.45 -18.44
N ASP A 237 -4.14 21.15 -19.20
CA ASP A 237 -3.25 22.18 -19.75
C ASP A 237 -3.75 22.69 -21.11
N VAL A 238 -4.17 21.77 -21.99
CA VAL A 238 -4.52 22.03 -23.39
C VAL A 238 -5.74 21.20 -23.83
N THR A 239 -6.62 21.83 -24.60
CA THR A 239 -7.75 21.22 -25.30
C THR A 239 -7.62 21.46 -26.81
N ILE A 240 -7.59 20.39 -27.61
CA ILE A 240 -7.46 20.39 -29.07
C ILE A 240 -8.60 19.55 -29.66
N ASN A 241 -9.29 20.07 -30.68
CA ASN A 241 -10.38 19.37 -31.39
C ASN A 241 -11.37 18.59 -30.48
N PRO A 242 -12.07 19.24 -29.52
CA PRO A 242 -13.03 18.56 -28.63
C PRO A 242 -14.26 18.02 -29.37
N THR A 243 -14.41 18.35 -30.66
CA THR A 243 -15.42 17.84 -31.59
C THR A 243 -15.05 16.51 -32.25
N ALA A 244 -13.83 16.00 -32.07
CA ALA A 244 -13.37 14.75 -32.69
C ALA A 244 -14.19 13.53 -32.28
N THR A 245 -14.20 12.49 -33.11
CA THR A 245 -14.83 11.20 -32.77
C THR A 245 -13.97 10.41 -31.77
N CYS A 246 -12.64 10.44 -31.89
CA CYS A 246 -11.71 9.87 -30.92
C CYS A 246 -11.13 10.94 -29.99
N LEU A 247 -11.47 10.91 -28.70
CA LEU A 247 -10.97 11.88 -27.71
C LEU A 247 -9.96 11.22 -26.76
N VAL A 248 -8.71 11.68 -26.82
CA VAL A 248 -7.67 11.32 -25.84
C VAL A 248 -7.73 12.28 -24.66
N MET A 249 -7.77 11.77 -23.42
CA MET A 249 -7.83 12.62 -22.23
C MET A 249 -7.16 11.98 -21.00
N THR A 250 -7.03 12.76 -19.92
CA THR A 250 -6.70 12.19 -18.59
C THR A 250 -7.95 11.78 -17.84
N THR A 251 -7.82 10.82 -16.93
CA THR A 251 -8.94 10.30 -16.12
C THR A 251 -9.63 11.41 -15.31
N GLU A 252 -8.88 12.40 -14.82
CA GLU A 252 -9.44 13.56 -14.11
C GLU A 252 -10.39 14.40 -14.98
N ILE A 253 -10.10 14.55 -16.28
CA ILE A 253 -10.96 15.29 -17.21
C ILE A 253 -12.26 14.51 -17.46
N LEU A 254 -12.18 13.19 -17.64
CA LEU A 254 -13.38 12.35 -17.80
C LEU A 254 -14.27 12.42 -16.55
N ARG A 255 -13.68 12.28 -15.35
CA ARG A 255 -14.39 12.49 -14.06
C ARG A 255 -15.11 13.85 -14.01
N SER A 256 -14.41 14.93 -14.34
CA SER A 256 -14.98 16.28 -14.33
C SER A 256 -16.09 16.46 -15.37
N MET A 257 -16.01 15.79 -16.52
CA MET A 257 -17.08 15.76 -17.53
C MET A 257 -18.32 15.01 -17.04
N LEU A 258 -18.15 13.90 -16.31
CA LEU A 258 -19.23 13.14 -15.69
C LEU A 258 -19.96 13.98 -14.62
N TYR A 259 -19.22 14.60 -13.68
CA TYR A 259 -19.81 15.49 -12.66
C TYR A 259 -20.47 16.76 -13.20
N ARG A 260 -20.11 17.22 -14.40
CA ARG A 260 -20.75 18.34 -15.10
C ARG A 260 -21.89 17.89 -16.03
N GLY A 261 -22.14 16.60 -16.18
CA GLY A 261 -23.19 16.07 -17.04
C GLY A 261 -22.96 16.38 -18.53
N SER A 262 -21.71 16.35 -19.00
CA SER A 262 -21.35 16.73 -20.37
C SER A 262 -22.12 15.95 -21.43
N GLU A 263 -22.69 16.66 -22.42
CA GLU A 263 -23.47 16.04 -23.50
C GLU A 263 -22.66 15.04 -24.35
N ILE A 264 -21.33 15.21 -24.42
CA ILE A 264 -20.41 14.28 -25.10
C ILE A 264 -20.62 12.83 -24.60
N MET A 265 -20.88 12.64 -23.31
CA MET A 265 -21.11 11.31 -22.71
C MET A 265 -22.38 10.61 -23.23
N ARG A 266 -23.27 11.32 -23.92
CA ARG A 266 -24.43 10.70 -24.59
C ARG A 266 -24.04 9.99 -25.88
N GLU A 267 -22.96 10.40 -26.53
CA GLU A 267 -22.50 9.91 -27.85
C GLU A 267 -21.41 8.84 -27.76
N VAL A 268 -20.76 8.72 -26.59
CA VAL A 268 -19.71 7.74 -26.33
C VAL A 268 -20.29 6.33 -26.26
N ALA A 269 -19.74 5.43 -27.08
CA ALA A 269 -20.04 3.99 -27.03
C ALA A 269 -18.96 3.22 -26.27
N TRP A 270 -17.70 3.64 -26.37
CA TRP A 270 -16.55 2.95 -25.78
C TRP A 270 -15.64 3.89 -24.98
N VAL A 271 -15.20 3.43 -23.80
CA VAL A 271 -14.14 4.06 -23.02
C VAL A 271 -12.98 3.07 -22.85
N ILE A 272 -11.80 3.51 -23.25
CA ILE A 272 -10.55 2.76 -23.14
C ILE A 272 -9.79 3.31 -21.93
N PHE A 273 -9.45 2.43 -21.00
CA PHE A 273 -8.71 2.73 -19.78
C PHE A 273 -7.31 2.15 -19.88
N ASP A 274 -6.32 2.97 -20.27
CA ASP A 274 -4.94 2.52 -20.37
C ASP A 274 -4.24 2.49 -19.01
N GLU A 275 -3.45 1.45 -18.78
CA GLU A 275 -2.73 1.17 -17.52
C GLU A 275 -3.64 1.21 -16.25
N ILE A 276 -4.84 0.60 -16.30
CA ILE A 276 -5.87 0.60 -15.21
C ILE A 276 -5.36 0.19 -13.81
N HIS A 277 -4.23 -0.52 -13.73
CA HIS A 277 -3.57 -0.86 -12.46
C HIS A 277 -3.08 0.37 -11.66
N TYR A 278 -3.09 1.57 -12.25
CA TYR A 278 -2.94 2.84 -11.52
C TYR A 278 -4.05 3.11 -10.49
N MET A 279 -5.15 2.36 -10.52
CA MET A 279 -6.19 2.38 -9.48
C MET A 279 -5.66 2.03 -8.06
N ARG A 280 -4.47 1.43 -7.95
CA ARG A 280 -3.77 1.17 -6.68
C ARG A 280 -3.10 2.40 -6.06
N ASP A 281 -2.96 3.49 -6.82
CA ASP A 281 -2.28 4.69 -6.34
C ASP A 281 -3.04 5.31 -5.17
N ALA A 282 -2.38 5.51 -4.03
CA ALA A 282 -3.00 5.95 -2.79
C ALA A 282 -3.72 7.31 -2.89
N ILE A 283 -3.33 8.16 -3.85
CA ILE A 283 -3.84 9.52 -4.02
C ILE A 283 -4.78 9.59 -5.23
N ARG A 284 -4.37 9.03 -6.37
CA ARG A 284 -5.09 9.14 -7.64
C ARG A 284 -5.97 7.94 -7.98
N GLY A 285 -5.82 6.82 -7.28
CA GLY A 285 -6.58 5.59 -7.53
C GLY A 285 -8.09 5.79 -7.39
N VAL A 286 -8.52 6.60 -6.42
CA VAL A 286 -9.91 7.01 -6.22
C VAL A 286 -10.56 7.60 -7.48
N VAL A 287 -9.80 8.39 -8.27
CA VAL A 287 -10.29 9.02 -9.50
C VAL A 287 -10.71 7.97 -10.53
N TRP A 288 -10.02 6.83 -10.60
CA TRP A 288 -10.34 5.75 -11.53
C TRP A 288 -11.62 5.02 -11.14
N GLU A 289 -11.75 4.63 -9.87
CA GLU A 289 -12.96 3.96 -9.37
C GLU A 289 -14.19 4.85 -9.53
N GLU A 290 -14.09 6.10 -9.10
CA GLU A 290 -15.15 7.10 -9.19
C GLU A 290 -15.58 7.34 -10.65
N THR A 291 -14.62 7.41 -11.58
CA THR A 291 -14.91 7.55 -13.02
C THR A 291 -15.64 6.32 -13.57
N ILE A 292 -15.24 5.11 -13.18
CA ILE A 292 -15.90 3.88 -13.63
C ILE A 292 -17.34 3.82 -13.09
N ILE A 293 -17.55 4.04 -11.79
CA ILE A 293 -18.87 3.97 -11.16
C ILE A 293 -19.85 5.02 -11.73
N LEU A 294 -19.35 6.19 -12.14
CA LEU A 294 -20.15 7.24 -12.77
C LEU A 294 -20.42 7.04 -14.28
N LEU A 295 -19.79 6.07 -14.94
CA LEU A 295 -20.02 5.83 -16.37
C LEU A 295 -21.40 5.18 -16.62
N PRO A 296 -22.13 5.60 -17.67
CA PRO A 296 -23.42 5.00 -18.01
C PRO A 296 -23.30 3.53 -18.44
N ASP A 297 -24.22 2.67 -17.98
CA ASP A 297 -24.22 1.21 -18.22
C ASP A 297 -24.30 0.80 -19.70
N LYS A 298 -24.72 1.72 -20.58
CA LYS A 298 -24.71 1.53 -22.04
C LYS A 298 -23.31 1.57 -22.66
N VAL A 299 -22.31 2.08 -21.95
CA VAL A 299 -20.93 2.23 -22.43
C VAL A 299 -20.20 0.90 -22.27
N ARG A 300 -19.34 0.56 -23.24
CA ARG A 300 -18.45 -0.60 -23.19
C ARG A 300 -17.03 -0.18 -22.84
N TYR A 301 -16.30 -1.08 -22.20
CA TYR A 301 -14.99 -0.77 -21.63
C TYR A 301 -13.89 -1.67 -22.21
N VAL A 302 -12.74 -1.05 -22.52
CA VAL A 302 -11.48 -1.77 -22.76
C VAL A 302 -10.49 -1.37 -21.68
N PHE A 303 -10.24 -2.25 -20.71
CA PHE A 303 -9.26 -2.02 -19.66
C PHE A 303 -7.93 -2.64 -20.07
N LEU A 304 -6.87 -1.84 -20.21
CA LEU A 304 -5.52 -2.34 -20.47
C LEU A 304 -4.73 -2.30 -19.17
N SER A 305 -4.26 -3.46 -18.71
CA SER A 305 -3.54 -3.58 -17.44
C SER A 305 -2.17 -4.21 -17.62
N ALA A 306 -1.29 -4.01 -16.64
CA ALA A 306 -0.20 -4.94 -16.40
C ALA A 306 -0.78 -6.31 -16.00
N THR A 307 0.08 -7.32 -15.87
CA THR A 307 -0.30 -8.59 -15.27
C THR A 307 -0.73 -8.37 -13.81
N ILE A 308 -1.95 -8.74 -13.47
CA ILE A 308 -2.53 -8.63 -12.11
C ILE A 308 -3.16 -9.97 -11.70
N PRO A 309 -2.98 -10.46 -10.46
CA PRO A 309 -3.42 -11.80 -10.08
C PRO A 309 -4.95 -11.92 -9.90
N ASN A 310 -5.61 -10.86 -9.45
CA ASN A 310 -7.06 -10.82 -9.18
C ASN A 310 -7.84 -10.14 -10.31
N ALA A 311 -7.47 -10.38 -11.57
CA ALA A 311 -8.16 -9.83 -12.75
C ALA A 311 -9.66 -10.20 -12.79
N MET A 312 -10.00 -11.43 -12.40
CA MET A 312 -11.40 -11.91 -12.33
C MET A 312 -12.24 -11.10 -11.34
N GLN A 313 -11.70 -10.81 -10.15
CA GLN A 313 -12.36 -9.99 -9.11
C GLN A 313 -12.71 -8.58 -9.62
N PHE A 314 -11.88 -8.01 -10.48
CA PHE A 314 -12.16 -6.70 -11.10
C PHE A 314 -13.27 -6.81 -12.16
N ALA A 315 -13.27 -7.87 -12.98
CA ALA A 315 -14.32 -8.09 -13.96
C ALA A 315 -15.70 -8.36 -13.31
N GLU A 316 -15.74 -9.16 -12.24
CA GLU A 316 -16.95 -9.38 -11.43
C GLU A 316 -17.50 -8.06 -10.86
N TRP A 317 -16.63 -7.18 -10.35
CA TRP A 317 -17.02 -5.84 -9.91
C TRP A 317 -17.65 -5.02 -11.05
N VAL A 318 -16.97 -4.88 -12.19
CA VAL A 318 -17.49 -4.14 -13.36
C VAL A 318 -18.83 -4.70 -13.83
N THR A 319 -18.97 -6.03 -13.89
CA THR A 319 -20.21 -6.71 -14.27
C THR A 319 -21.33 -6.47 -13.25
N LYS A 320 -21.05 -6.48 -11.95
CA LYS A 320 -22.03 -6.13 -10.92
C LYS A 320 -22.45 -4.66 -11.01
N MET A 321 -21.50 -3.74 -11.27
CA MET A 321 -21.79 -2.30 -11.27
C MET A 321 -22.65 -1.85 -12.45
N HIS A 322 -22.39 -2.40 -13.64
CA HIS A 322 -22.99 -1.97 -14.91
C HIS A 322 -23.86 -3.03 -15.60
N ASN A 323 -24.11 -4.17 -14.94
CA ASN A 323 -24.99 -5.24 -15.42
C ASN A 323 -24.67 -5.73 -16.86
N GLN A 324 -23.38 -5.85 -17.19
CA GLN A 324 -22.90 -6.25 -18.53
C GLN A 324 -21.72 -7.23 -18.48
N PRO A 325 -21.52 -8.09 -19.50
CA PRO A 325 -20.38 -9.00 -19.54
C PRO A 325 -19.04 -8.26 -19.53
N CYS A 326 -18.09 -8.80 -18.76
CA CYS A 326 -16.71 -8.32 -18.70
C CYS A 326 -15.76 -9.52 -18.85
N HIS A 327 -15.11 -9.60 -20.02
CA HIS A 327 -14.11 -10.63 -20.33
C HIS A 327 -12.79 -10.32 -19.64
N VAL A 328 -12.05 -11.36 -19.29
CA VAL A 328 -10.68 -11.29 -18.77
C VAL A 328 -9.80 -12.08 -19.72
N VAL A 329 -8.83 -11.40 -20.33
CA VAL A 329 -7.77 -12.02 -21.12
C VAL A 329 -6.45 -11.79 -20.40
N TYR A 330 -5.91 -12.84 -19.80
CA TYR A 330 -4.65 -12.80 -19.06
C TYR A 330 -3.54 -13.53 -19.83
N THR A 331 -2.35 -12.95 -19.88
CA THR A 331 -1.14 -13.70 -20.24
C THR A 331 0.09 -13.16 -19.50
N ASP A 332 0.93 -14.08 -19.03
CA ASP A 332 2.26 -13.83 -18.49
C ASP A 332 3.34 -13.74 -19.59
N PHE A 333 2.95 -13.92 -20.85
CA PHE A 333 3.90 -13.93 -21.96
C PHE A 333 4.64 -12.61 -22.14
N ARG A 334 5.96 -12.74 -22.29
CA ARG A 334 6.85 -11.65 -22.65
C ARG A 334 7.52 -11.96 -24.00
N PRO A 335 7.33 -11.13 -25.04
CA PRO A 335 7.95 -11.37 -26.35
C PRO A 335 9.49 -11.39 -26.38
N THR A 336 10.13 -10.86 -25.34
CA THR A 336 11.58 -10.77 -25.12
C THR A 336 11.93 -11.27 -23.71
N PRO A 337 12.50 -12.48 -23.54
CA PRO A 337 12.78 -13.04 -22.20
C PRO A 337 13.80 -12.20 -21.43
N LEU A 338 13.72 -12.21 -20.10
CA LEU A 338 14.61 -11.46 -19.22
C LEU A 338 15.68 -12.37 -18.59
N GLN A 339 16.86 -11.82 -18.37
CA GLN A 339 17.89 -12.40 -17.50
C GLN A 339 18.19 -11.44 -16.35
N HIS A 340 18.06 -11.91 -15.10
CA HIS A 340 18.31 -11.08 -13.91
C HIS A 340 19.68 -11.39 -13.31
N TYR A 341 20.52 -10.36 -13.23
CA TYR A 341 21.88 -10.40 -12.71
C TYR A 341 22.00 -9.57 -11.44
N PHE A 342 22.71 -10.07 -10.43
CA PHE A 342 23.12 -9.28 -9.27
C PHE A 342 24.55 -8.81 -9.44
N PHE A 343 24.79 -7.53 -9.14
CA PHE A 343 26.11 -6.93 -9.02
C PHE A 343 26.38 -6.57 -7.56
N PRO A 344 27.13 -7.41 -6.82
CA PRO A 344 27.56 -7.10 -5.45
C PRO A 344 28.45 -5.84 -5.42
N ASN A 345 28.17 -4.91 -4.51
CA ASN A 345 28.93 -3.66 -4.45
C ASN A 345 30.45 -3.88 -4.24
N GLY A 346 31.23 -3.06 -4.94
CA GLY A 346 32.69 -3.13 -5.06
C GLY A 346 33.23 -4.41 -5.70
N SER A 347 32.41 -5.27 -6.32
CA SER A 347 32.90 -6.50 -6.98
C SER A 347 33.35 -6.23 -8.41
N GLU A 348 34.00 -7.20 -9.04
CA GLU A 348 34.37 -7.14 -10.47
C GLU A 348 33.41 -7.92 -11.38
N GLY A 349 32.46 -8.66 -10.81
CA GLY A 349 31.64 -9.62 -11.55
C GLY A 349 30.19 -9.64 -11.09
N MET A 350 29.29 -9.96 -12.03
CA MET A 350 27.86 -10.14 -11.78
C MET A 350 27.47 -11.61 -11.85
N HIS A 351 26.42 -11.97 -11.11
CA HIS A 351 25.91 -13.33 -10.97
C HIS A 351 24.54 -13.45 -11.61
N LEU A 352 24.35 -14.41 -12.52
CA LEU A 352 23.02 -14.72 -13.09
C LEU A 352 22.16 -15.38 -12.00
N ILE A 353 21.11 -14.68 -11.57
CA ILE A 353 20.19 -15.11 -10.51
C ILE A 353 18.93 -15.75 -11.07
N VAL A 354 18.35 -15.19 -12.15
CA VAL A 354 17.21 -15.77 -12.87
C VAL A 354 17.53 -15.81 -14.35
N ASP A 355 17.34 -16.98 -14.96
CA ASP A 355 17.55 -17.19 -16.40
C ASP A 355 16.31 -16.93 -17.25
N GLU A 356 16.45 -17.10 -18.57
CA GLU A 356 15.43 -16.83 -19.59
C GLU A 356 14.14 -17.66 -19.42
N LYS A 357 14.17 -18.72 -18.61
CA LYS A 357 13.02 -19.58 -18.30
C LYS A 357 12.35 -19.21 -16.97
N GLY A 358 12.81 -18.14 -16.30
CA GLY A 358 12.35 -17.77 -14.96
C GLY A 358 12.92 -18.66 -13.84
N VAL A 359 13.93 -19.49 -14.11
CA VAL A 359 14.48 -20.41 -13.09
C VAL A 359 15.50 -19.69 -12.21
N PHE A 360 15.22 -19.69 -10.89
CA PHE A 360 16.09 -19.09 -9.88
C PHE A 360 17.31 -19.98 -9.59
N ARG A 361 18.51 -19.38 -9.67
CA ARG A 361 19.81 -20.06 -9.53
C ARG A 361 20.38 -19.86 -8.12
N GLU A 362 19.89 -20.66 -7.17
CA GLU A 362 20.22 -20.55 -5.74
C GLU A 362 21.74 -20.50 -5.46
N GLU A 363 22.54 -21.32 -6.13
CA GLU A 363 24.00 -21.30 -5.95
C GLU A 363 24.64 -19.95 -6.33
N ASN A 364 24.17 -19.33 -7.40
CA ASN A 364 24.69 -18.04 -7.87
C ASN A 364 24.26 -16.91 -6.95
N PHE A 365 23.04 -17.01 -6.42
CA PHE A 365 22.52 -16.12 -5.39
C PHE A 365 23.35 -16.21 -4.10
N GLN A 366 23.65 -17.42 -3.60
CA GLN A 366 24.52 -17.63 -2.44
C GLN A 366 25.94 -17.09 -2.68
N LYS A 367 26.52 -17.34 -3.87
CA LYS A 367 27.82 -16.78 -4.27
C LYS A 367 27.80 -15.24 -4.27
N ALA A 368 26.74 -14.61 -4.81
CA ALA A 368 26.57 -13.16 -4.80
C ALA A 368 26.51 -12.61 -3.35
N MET A 369 25.64 -13.15 -2.50
CA MET A 369 25.48 -12.68 -1.12
C MET A 369 26.73 -12.93 -0.25
N SER A 370 27.43 -14.05 -0.45
CA SER A 370 28.70 -14.32 0.25
C SER A 370 29.79 -13.30 -0.10
N SER A 371 29.87 -12.85 -1.36
CA SER A 371 30.84 -11.84 -1.78
C SER A 371 30.62 -10.44 -1.17
N ILE A 372 29.40 -10.16 -0.71
CA ILE A 372 29.04 -8.97 0.09
C ILE A 372 29.51 -9.19 1.53
N ALA A 373 29.18 -10.35 2.12
CA ALA A 373 29.54 -10.70 3.50
C ALA A 373 31.06 -10.73 3.72
N ASP A 374 31.86 -11.22 2.75
CA ASP A 374 33.32 -11.27 2.82
C ASP A 374 34.01 -9.89 2.83
N LYS A 375 33.30 -8.82 2.41
CA LYS A 375 33.80 -7.44 2.45
C LYS A 375 33.39 -6.68 3.72
N ARG A 376 32.40 -7.21 4.45
CA ARG A 376 31.99 -6.70 5.75
C ARG A 376 33.22 -6.73 6.67
N GLY A 377 33.79 -5.56 6.94
CA GLY A 377 35.01 -5.45 7.74
C GLY A 377 34.82 -6.06 9.12
N ASP A 378 35.81 -6.80 9.61
CA ASP A 378 35.78 -7.33 10.98
C ASP A 378 35.67 -6.17 11.99
N ASP A 379 34.69 -6.27 12.89
CA ASP A 379 34.50 -5.29 13.97
C ASP A 379 35.78 -5.22 14.83
N PRO A 380 36.30 -4.03 15.17
CA PRO A 380 37.47 -3.88 16.04
C PRO A 380 37.38 -4.58 17.40
N SER A 381 36.16 -4.92 17.84
CA SER A 381 35.86 -5.63 19.10
C SER A 381 35.68 -7.14 18.95
N ASP A 382 35.67 -7.70 17.73
CA ASP A 382 35.50 -9.14 17.51
C ASP A 382 36.78 -9.92 17.84
N ALA A 383 36.69 -10.83 18.82
CA ALA A 383 37.83 -11.65 19.26
C ALA A 383 38.31 -12.65 18.19
N MET A 384 37.55 -12.88 17.12
CA MET A 384 37.91 -13.78 16.01
C MET A 384 38.36 -13.06 14.73
N ALA A 385 38.48 -11.72 14.74
CA ALA A 385 38.86 -10.91 13.57
C ALA A 385 40.16 -11.38 12.87
N LYS A 386 40.12 -11.54 11.53
CA LYS A 386 41.24 -11.98 10.69
C LYS A 386 42.26 -10.84 10.47
N ARG A 387 43.16 -10.66 11.44
CA ARG A 387 44.29 -9.71 11.32
C ARG A 387 45.33 -10.18 10.28
N LYS A 388 45.54 -9.40 9.21
CA LYS A 388 46.52 -9.67 8.15
C LYS A 388 47.87 -9.00 8.48
N GLY A 389 48.98 -9.73 8.30
CA GLY A 389 50.34 -9.24 8.56
C GLY A 389 51.24 -10.23 9.35
N LYS A 390 52.57 -10.09 9.23
CA LYS A 390 53.58 -10.83 10.01
C LYS A 390 54.20 -9.90 11.07
N GLY A 391 54.45 -10.42 12.27
CA GLY A 391 55.11 -9.67 13.35
C GLY A 391 54.17 -8.78 14.17
N LYS A 392 54.71 -7.71 14.75
CA LYS A 392 53.97 -6.77 15.63
C LYS A 392 52.97 -5.87 14.89
N ASP A 393 53.13 -5.70 13.57
CA ASP A 393 52.25 -4.84 12.74
C ASP A 393 51.01 -5.58 12.19
N LYS A 394 50.19 -6.14 13.10
CA LYS A 394 48.89 -6.72 12.74
C LYS A 394 47.79 -5.65 12.75
N ARG A 395 47.36 -5.20 11.58
CA ARG A 395 46.22 -4.26 11.41
C ARG A 395 44.90 -5.02 11.21
N LEU A 396 43.80 -4.38 11.61
CA LEU A 396 42.43 -4.79 11.29
C LEU A 396 42.15 -4.55 9.80
N ASN A 397 41.34 -5.42 9.19
CA ASN A 397 40.94 -5.30 7.79
C ASN A 397 39.86 -4.23 7.61
N LYS A 398 40.25 -2.95 7.62
CA LYS A 398 39.37 -1.86 7.19
C LYS A 398 39.20 -1.94 5.68
N GLY A 399 38.05 -2.46 5.23
CA GLY A 399 37.65 -2.41 3.83
C GLY A 399 37.55 -0.97 3.32
N GLY A 400 37.73 -0.79 2.01
CA GLY A 400 37.64 0.51 1.33
C GLY A 400 38.97 0.99 0.76
N THR A 401 39.33 0.47 -0.42
CA THR A 401 40.29 1.14 -1.32
C THR A 401 39.47 2.02 -2.27
N GLN A 402 39.96 3.21 -2.64
CA GLN A 402 39.27 4.11 -3.57
C GLN A 402 39.33 3.58 -5.02
N GLU A 403 38.49 2.60 -5.33
CA GLU A 403 38.23 2.22 -6.72
C GLU A 403 37.17 3.13 -7.36
N LYS A 404 37.12 3.12 -8.69
CA LYS A 404 36.10 3.83 -9.46
C LYS A 404 34.71 3.31 -9.11
N SER A 405 33.77 4.23 -8.96
CA SER A 405 32.34 3.97 -8.70
C SER A 405 31.80 2.80 -9.52
N ASP A 406 31.08 1.88 -8.88
CA ASP A 406 30.67 0.62 -9.50
C ASP A 406 29.76 0.82 -10.72
N ILE A 407 28.92 1.86 -10.73
CA ILE A 407 28.11 2.19 -11.90
C ILE A 407 28.97 2.52 -13.15
N PHE A 408 30.18 3.08 -12.97
CA PHE A 408 31.13 3.28 -14.07
C PHE A 408 31.66 1.95 -14.60
N LYS A 409 31.89 0.96 -13.73
CA LYS A 409 32.30 -0.39 -14.12
C LYS A 409 31.17 -1.07 -14.92
N ILE A 410 29.93 -0.99 -14.42
CA ILE A 410 28.74 -1.58 -15.06
C ILE A 410 28.48 -0.95 -16.43
N VAL A 411 28.36 0.38 -16.53
CA VAL A 411 28.08 1.07 -17.81
C VAL A 411 29.18 0.80 -18.84
N LYS A 412 30.46 0.84 -18.44
CA LYS A 412 31.57 0.50 -19.34
C LYS A 412 31.49 -0.95 -19.83
N MET A 413 31.13 -1.90 -18.97
CA MET A 413 30.98 -3.31 -19.33
C MET A 413 29.78 -3.54 -20.26
N VAL A 414 28.65 -2.88 -20.01
CA VAL A 414 27.45 -2.90 -20.88
C VAL A 414 27.82 -2.46 -22.30
N MET A 415 28.55 -1.36 -22.42
CA MET A 415 29.00 -0.83 -23.72
C MET A 415 29.99 -1.76 -24.43
N LEU A 416 31.00 -2.27 -23.71
CA LEU A 416 31.97 -3.20 -24.30
C LEU A 416 31.36 -4.54 -24.75
N LYS A 417 30.18 -4.92 -24.23
CA LYS A 417 29.42 -6.09 -24.64
C LYS A 417 28.26 -5.78 -25.60
N ASN A 418 28.19 -4.55 -26.15
CA ASN A 418 27.11 -4.08 -27.04
C ASN A 418 25.69 -4.23 -26.46
N LEU A 419 25.56 -4.14 -25.13
CA LEU A 419 24.29 -4.30 -24.40
C LEU A 419 23.47 -3.01 -24.31
N ASN A 420 23.78 -2.02 -25.14
CA ASN A 420 23.11 -0.72 -25.25
C ASN A 420 21.86 -0.77 -26.18
N PRO A 421 20.91 0.18 -26.06
CA PRO A 421 20.84 1.23 -25.04
C PRO A 421 20.55 0.67 -23.64
N VAL A 422 20.96 1.41 -22.62
CA VAL A 422 20.77 1.05 -21.21
C VAL A 422 20.04 2.14 -20.43
N ILE A 423 19.02 1.76 -19.67
CA ILE A 423 18.36 2.61 -18.67
C ILE A 423 18.95 2.28 -17.30
N VAL A 424 19.36 3.30 -16.56
CA VAL A 424 19.85 3.21 -15.18
C VAL A 424 18.83 3.88 -14.27
N PHE A 425 18.07 3.09 -13.52
CA PHE A 425 17.09 3.58 -12.55
C PHE A 425 17.73 3.92 -11.20
N SER A 426 17.37 5.09 -10.69
CA SER A 426 17.58 5.57 -9.32
C SER A 426 16.30 6.21 -8.79
N PHE A 427 16.14 6.27 -7.47
CA PHE A 427 14.98 6.90 -6.82
C PHE A 427 15.23 8.37 -6.41
N SER A 428 16.31 9.01 -6.90
CA SER A 428 16.66 10.39 -6.55
C SER A 428 17.11 11.21 -7.75
N LYS A 429 16.49 12.39 -7.95
CA LYS A 429 16.86 13.40 -8.98
C LYS A 429 18.38 13.66 -8.96
N ARG A 430 18.91 13.95 -7.77
CA ARG A 430 20.33 14.26 -7.50
C ARG A 430 21.28 13.08 -7.77
N GLU A 431 20.84 11.85 -7.55
CA GLU A 431 21.65 10.66 -7.81
C GLU A 431 21.77 10.40 -9.33
N CYS A 432 20.68 10.56 -10.09
CA CYS A 432 20.69 10.46 -11.56
C CYS A 432 21.73 11.41 -12.18
N GLU A 433 21.70 12.69 -11.79
CA GLU A 433 22.66 13.71 -12.24
C GLU A 433 24.10 13.36 -11.83
N SER A 434 24.31 12.95 -10.57
CA SER A 434 25.62 12.53 -10.06
C SER A 434 26.20 11.33 -10.83
N CYS A 435 25.39 10.32 -11.13
CA CYS A 435 25.81 9.16 -11.91
C CYS A 435 26.12 9.53 -13.37
N ALA A 436 25.35 10.42 -13.99
CA ALA A 436 25.64 10.94 -15.33
C ALA A 436 26.97 11.72 -15.37
N LEU A 437 27.23 12.58 -14.37
CA LEU A 437 28.48 13.32 -14.25
C LEU A 437 29.70 12.41 -14.05
N GLN A 438 29.56 11.24 -13.42
CA GLN A 438 30.60 10.22 -13.33
C GLN A 438 30.93 9.61 -14.70
N MET A 439 29.98 9.57 -15.64
CA MET A 439 30.19 9.09 -17.01
C MET A 439 30.74 10.14 -17.97
N LYS A 440 30.86 11.41 -17.57
CA LYS A 440 31.18 12.53 -18.49
C LYS A 440 32.45 12.35 -19.35
N ASN A 441 33.41 11.54 -18.90
CA ASN A 441 34.67 11.27 -19.61
C ASN A 441 34.53 10.17 -20.69
N LEU A 442 33.36 9.55 -20.82
CA LEU A 442 33.03 8.60 -21.88
C LEU A 442 32.23 9.31 -22.98
N ALA A 443 32.42 8.88 -24.21
CA ALA A 443 31.61 9.28 -25.36
C ALA A 443 31.19 8.02 -26.11
N PHE A 444 29.89 7.87 -26.34
CA PHE A 444 29.29 6.69 -26.99
C PHE A 444 28.78 7.00 -28.39
N ASN A 445 28.68 8.29 -28.75
CA ASN A 445 28.24 8.75 -30.05
C ASN A 445 29.43 9.06 -30.97
N ASP A 446 29.29 8.77 -32.26
CA ASP A 446 30.20 9.25 -33.30
C ASP A 446 29.97 10.73 -33.65
N ASP A 447 30.76 11.28 -34.57
CA ASP A 447 30.67 12.69 -34.93
C ASP A 447 29.42 13.05 -35.75
N SER A 448 28.85 12.11 -36.50
CA SER A 448 27.58 12.28 -37.22
C SER A 448 26.38 12.26 -36.26
N GLU A 449 26.39 11.35 -35.28
CA GLU A 449 25.40 11.30 -34.21
C GLU A 449 25.47 12.55 -33.32
N LYS A 450 26.68 13.08 -33.05
CA LYS A 450 26.86 14.38 -32.36
C LYS A 450 26.22 15.54 -33.10
N GLU A 451 26.36 15.59 -34.43
CA GLU A 451 25.71 16.62 -35.26
C GLU A 451 24.20 16.44 -35.31
N MET A 452 23.70 15.20 -35.36
CA MET A 452 22.26 14.92 -35.35
C MET A 452 21.63 15.33 -34.01
N VAL A 453 22.25 14.95 -32.87
CA VAL A 453 21.84 15.41 -31.53
C VAL A 453 21.81 16.94 -31.46
N GLN A 454 22.85 17.61 -31.97
CA GLN A 454 22.91 19.07 -31.97
C GLN A 454 21.74 19.67 -32.78
N LYS A 455 21.48 19.20 -34.00
CA LYS A 455 20.38 19.68 -34.85
C LYS A 455 19.01 19.49 -34.21
N VAL A 456 18.72 18.30 -33.66
CA VAL A 456 17.44 18.01 -33.00
C VAL A 456 17.27 18.87 -31.75
N PHE A 457 18.32 19.05 -30.96
CA PHE A 457 18.30 19.89 -29.77
C PHE A 457 18.09 21.37 -30.12
N ASP A 458 18.81 21.89 -31.11
CA ASP A 458 18.70 23.29 -31.54
C ASP A 458 17.29 23.59 -32.07
N SER A 459 16.71 22.71 -32.89
CA SER A 459 15.32 22.86 -33.37
C SER A 459 14.27 22.77 -32.25
N ALA A 460 14.47 21.91 -31.24
CA ALA A 460 13.56 21.85 -30.09
C ALA A 460 13.63 23.12 -29.24
N ILE A 461 14.84 23.64 -29.03
CA ILE A 461 15.12 24.81 -28.17
C ILE A 461 14.87 26.15 -28.89
N GLU A 462 14.72 26.15 -30.23
CA GLU A 462 14.36 27.34 -31.03
C GLU A 462 13.00 27.95 -30.63
N MET A 463 12.09 27.17 -30.03
CA MET A 463 10.81 27.68 -29.51
C MET A 463 10.96 28.53 -28.23
N LEU A 464 12.11 28.51 -27.55
CA LEU A 464 12.38 29.29 -26.34
C LEU A 464 12.96 30.68 -26.67
N SER A 465 12.75 31.64 -25.75
CA SER A 465 13.38 32.97 -25.81
C SER A 465 14.90 32.89 -25.67
N GLU A 466 15.65 33.86 -26.20
CA GLU A 466 17.13 33.84 -26.10
C GLU A 466 17.63 33.76 -24.65
N GLU A 467 16.98 34.44 -23.70
CA GLU A 467 17.30 34.36 -22.27
C GLU A 467 17.03 32.98 -21.67
N ASP A 468 15.92 32.33 -22.07
CA ASP A 468 15.61 30.97 -21.64
C ASP A 468 16.60 29.95 -22.21
N ARG A 469 17.11 30.13 -23.45
CA ARG A 469 18.11 29.24 -24.06
C ARG A 469 19.44 29.24 -23.29
N ASP A 470 19.78 30.34 -22.64
CA ASP A 470 21.00 30.50 -21.84
C ASP A 470 20.87 29.94 -20.40
N LEU A 471 19.72 29.33 -20.05
CA LEU A 471 19.53 28.71 -18.73
C LEU A 471 20.59 27.63 -18.45
N PRO A 472 21.20 27.60 -17.24
CA PRO A 472 22.26 26.66 -16.90
C PRO A 472 21.89 25.19 -17.11
N GLN A 473 20.62 24.80 -16.90
CA GLN A 473 20.18 23.42 -17.11
C GLN A 473 20.28 23.00 -18.59
N ILE A 474 19.92 23.89 -19.53
CA ILE A 474 19.98 23.66 -20.97
C ILE A 474 21.44 23.61 -21.46
N GLN A 475 22.25 24.57 -21.02
CA GLN A 475 23.66 24.66 -21.42
C GLN A 475 24.51 23.50 -20.89
N ASN A 476 24.23 23.00 -19.68
CA ASN A 476 24.97 21.89 -19.09
C ASN A 476 24.58 20.50 -19.62
N ILE A 477 23.35 20.32 -20.11
CA ILE A 477 22.86 19.00 -20.54
C ILE A 477 23.31 18.65 -21.97
N LEU A 478 23.34 19.61 -22.90
CA LEU A 478 23.73 19.40 -24.30
C LEU A 478 25.10 18.69 -24.46
N PRO A 479 26.18 19.05 -23.73
CA PRO A 479 27.45 18.32 -23.79
C PRO A 479 27.39 16.85 -23.35
N LEU A 480 26.43 16.47 -22.51
CA LEU A 480 26.17 15.07 -22.13
C LEU A 480 25.38 14.34 -23.22
N LEU A 481 24.32 14.98 -23.75
CA LEU A 481 23.51 14.42 -24.84
C LEU A 481 24.35 14.12 -26.09
N ARG A 482 25.26 15.04 -26.47
CA ARG A 482 26.22 14.82 -27.55
C ARG A 482 27.19 13.65 -27.31
N ARG A 483 27.36 13.20 -26.06
CA ARG A 483 28.15 12.00 -25.72
C ARG A 483 27.32 10.72 -25.69
N GLY A 484 26.01 10.79 -25.97
CA GLY A 484 25.08 9.67 -25.87
C GLY A 484 24.63 9.39 -24.43
N ILE A 485 24.72 10.37 -23.54
CA ILE A 485 24.38 10.27 -22.12
C ILE A 485 23.20 11.20 -21.81
N GLY A 486 22.05 10.61 -21.49
CA GLY A 486 20.84 11.32 -21.08
C GLY A 486 20.58 11.25 -19.58
N VAL A 487 19.79 12.20 -19.08
CA VAL A 487 19.24 12.24 -17.73
C VAL A 487 17.73 12.45 -17.85
N HIS A 488 16.91 11.79 -17.03
CA HIS A 488 15.46 11.95 -17.03
C HIS A 488 14.88 11.91 -15.61
N HIS A 489 14.32 13.04 -15.17
CA HIS A 489 13.55 13.14 -13.94
C HIS A 489 12.60 14.33 -13.95
N SER A 490 11.66 14.37 -13.01
CA SER A 490 10.67 15.46 -12.90
C SER A 490 11.27 16.84 -12.60
N GLY A 491 12.53 16.93 -12.17
CA GLY A 491 13.24 18.21 -12.00
C GLY A 491 13.77 18.85 -13.30
N LEU A 492 13.79 18.13 -14.42
CA LEU A 492 14.19 18.72 -15.71
C LEU A 492 13.04 19.52 -16.32
N LEU A 493 13.37 20.62 -17.01
CA LEU A 493 12.42 21.41 -17.80
C LEU A 493 11.61 20.50 -18.74
N PRO A 494 10.28 20.68 -18.89
CA PRO A 494 9.45 19.79 -19.71
C PRO A 494 9.99 19.58 -21.12
N ILE A 495 10.40 20.67 -21.79
CA ILE A 495 10.97 20.64 -23.14
C ILE A 495 12.28 19.83 -23.23
N LEU A 496 13.13 19.88 -22.20
CA LEU A 496 14.34 19.06 -22.13
C LEU A 496 13.99 17.58 -21.94
N LYS A 497 13.00 17.25 -21.10
CA LYS A 497 12.55 15.87 -20.96
C LYS A 497 12.06 15.31 -22.29
N GLU A 498 11.17 16.03 -22.96
CA GLU A 498 10.59 15.61 -24.25
C GLU A 498 11.68 15.47 -25.33
N THR A 499 12.63 16.41 -25.39
CA THR A 499 13.81 16.30 -26.28
C THR A 499 14.63 15.04 -25.99
N ILE A 500 14.83 14.69 -24.71
CA ILE A 500 15.58 13.50 -24.28
C ILE A 500 14.81 12.21 -24.57
N GLU A 501 13.49 12.23 -24.45
CA GLU A 501 12.61 11.12 -24.82
C GLU A 501 12.70 10.85 -26.34
N ILE A 502 12.63 11.89 -27.18
CA ILE A 502 12.83 11.81 -28.64
C ILE A 502 14.24 11.28 -28.98
N LEU A 503 15.30 11.89 -28.42
CA LEU A 503 16.69 11.45 -28.66
C LEU A 503 16.97 10.01 -28.20
N PHE A 504 16.19 9.49 -27.23
CA PHE A 504 16.27 8.09 -26.80
C PHE A 504 15.55 7.15 -27.77
N GLN A 505 14.38 7.55 -28.30
CA GLN A 505 13.65 6.79 -29.31
C GLN A 505 14.42 6.69 -30.64
N GLU A 506 15.06 7.77 -31.08
CA GLU A 506 15.98 7.81 -32.24
C GLU A 506 17.30 7.04 -31.99
N GLY A 507 17.50 6.47 -30.80
CA GLY A 507 18.69 5.69 -30.45
C GLY A 507 19.97 6.52 -30.32
N LEU A 508 19.88 7.85 -30.30
CA LEU A 508 21.01 8.77 -30.15
C LEU A 508 21.51 8.85 -28.69
N ILE A 509 20.70 8.41 -27.71
CA ILE A 509 21.11 8.24 -26.32
C ILE A 509 21.38 6.76 -26.05
N LYS A 510 22.62 6.45 -25.65
CA LYS A 510 23.08 5.07 -25.38
C LYS A 510 22.99 4.71 -23.90
N VAL A 511 23.12 5.69 -22.99
CA VAL A 511 22.90 5.57 -21.53
C VAL A 511 21.88 6.61 -21.09
N LEU A 512 20.81 6.18 -20.44
CA LEU A 512 19.81 7.07 -19.84
C LEU A 512 19.76 6.86 -18.33
N PHE A 513 20.11 7.88 -17.53
CA PHE A 513 19.91 7.87 -16.09
C PHE A 513 18.53 8.41 -15.76
N ALA A 514 17.64 7.56 -15.24
CA ALA A 514 16.22 7.89 -15.11
C ALA A 514 15.67 7.66 -13.70
N THR A 515 14.72 8.49 -13.27
CA THR A 515 13.86 8.14 -12.13
C THR A 515 12.76 7.16 -12.54
N GLU A 516 12.18 6.46 -11.55
CA GLU A 516 11.06 5.52 -11.69
C GLU A 516 9.94 6.03 -12.63
N THR A 517 9.66 7.34 -12.62
CA THR A 517 8.70 8.02 -13.51
C THR A 517 8.88 7.74 -15.00
N PHE A 518 10.08 7.36 -15.46
CA PHE A 518 10.33 6.98 -16.85
C PHE A 518 9.85 5.55 -17.17
N SER A 519 9.77 4.67 -16.16
CA SER A 519 9.17 3.33 -16.33
C SER A 519 7.65 3.39 -16.48
N ILE A 520 7.03 4.54 -16.21
CA ILE A 520 5.60 4.76 -16.21
C ILE A 520 5.18 5.43 -17.53
N GLY A 521 4.18 4.84 -18.19
CA GLY A 521 3.35 5.56 -19.17
C GLY A 521 4.02 6.07 -20.45
N LEU A 522 5.21 5.62 -20.84
CA LEU A 522 5.78 5.93 -22.17
C LEU A 522 6.34 4.65 -22.81
N ASN A 523 6.26 4.50 -24.13
CA ASN A 523 6.74 3.28 -24.82
C ASN A 523 8.23 3.38 -25.22
N MET A 524 9.13 3.43 -24.23
CA MET A 524 10.58 3.51 -24.44
C MET A 524 11.33 2.31 -23.84
N PRO A 525 11.41 1.18 -24.58
CA PRO A 525 12.19 0.01 -24.17
C PRO A 525 13.69 0.16 -24.46
N ALA A 526 14.52 -0.49 -23.65
CA ALA A 526 15.98 -0.55 -23.77
C ALA A 526 16.47 -1.99 -23.88
N ARG A 527 17.73 -2.21 -24.25
CA ARG A 527 18.32 -3.56 -24.24
C ARG A 527 18.65 -4.03 -22.81
N THR A 528 19.13 -3.09 -21.97
CA THR A 528 19.52 -3.34 -20.58
C THR A 528 18.82 -2.38 -19.62
N VAL A 529 18.45 -2.87 -18.44
CA VAL A 529 18.02 -2.06 -17.29
C VAL A 529 18.97 -2.32 -16.12
N VAL A 530 19.39 -1.25 -15.43
CA VAL A 530 20.26 -1.29 -14.25
C VAL A 530 19.54 -0.58 -13.09
N PHE A 531 19.54 -1.17 -11.89
CA PHE A 531 19.09 -0.54 -10.66
C PHE A 531 20.30 -0.16 -9.80
N THR A 532 20.47 1.13 -9.47
CA THR A 532 21.57 1.58 -8.57
C THR A 532 21.28 1.27 -7.11
N SER A 533 19.99 1.23 -6.76
CA SER A 533 19.44 0.94 -5.45
C SER A 533 18.12 0.19 -5.63
N VAL A 534 17.68 -0.52 -4.59
CA VAL A 534 16.31 -1.08 -4.46
C VAL A 534 15.63 -0.62 -3.17
N ARG A 535 16.08 0.51 -2.62
CA ARG A 535 15.36 1.26 -1.58
C ARG A 535 14.82 2.57 -2.15
N LYS A 536 13.59 2.88 -1.78
CA LYS A 536 12.79 4.02 -2.24
C LYS A 536 12.24 4.77 -1.02
N PHE A 537 12.23 6.09 -1.10
CA PHE A 537 11.50 6.94 -0.15
C PHE A 537 10.06 7.09 -0.64
N ASP A 538 9.09 6.80 0.21
CA ASP A 538 7.65 6.94 -0.10
C ASP A 538 7.04 8.26 0.39
N GLY A 539 7.84 9.13 1.03
CA GLY A 539 7.40 10.36 1.69
C GLY A 539 7.46 10.28 3.22
N PHE A 540 7.39 9.07 3.78
CA PHE A 540 7.38 8.81 5.21
C PHE A 540 8.57 7.94 5.65
N SER A 541 8.88 6.90 4.88
CA SER A 541 9.84 5.85 5.23
C SER A 541 10.75 5.48 4.06
N GLN A 542 11.91 4.88 4.38
CA GLN A 542 12.77 4.22 3.40
C GLN A 542 12.36 2.75 3.32
N ARG A 543 11.62 2.37 2.28
CA ARG A 543 11.15 1.00 2.07
C ARG A 543 11.86 0.31 0.91
N TRP A 544 11.73 -1.01 0.84
CA TRP A 544 12.14 -1.78 -0.33
C TRP A 544 11.15 -1.56 -1.49
N VAL A 545 11.66 -1.71 -2.72
CA VAL A 545 10.86 -1.75 -3.97
C VAL A 545 10.00 -3.02 -3.97
N THR A 546 8.72 -2.91 -4.33
CA THR A 546 7.82 -4.09 -4.40
C THR A 546 8.08 -4.93 -5.66
N PRO A 547 7.64 -6.21 -5.70
CA PRO A 547 7.75 -7.02 -6.90
C PRO A 547 7.09 -6.38 -8.13
N SER A 548 5.94 -5.70 -7.97
CA SER A 548 5.27 -5.00 -9.09
C SER A 548 6.10 -3.83 -9.62
N GLU A 549 6.62 -2.98 -8.74
CA GLU A 549 7.50 -1.85 -9.12
C GLU A 549 8.75 -2.38 -9.86
N PHE A 550 9.36 -3.47 -9.35
CA PHE A 550 10.51 -4.11 -9.98
C PHE A 550 10.16 -4.69 -11.36
N ILE A 551 9.02 -5.36 -11.52
CA ILE A 551 8.57 -5.94 -12.80
C ILE A 551 8.21 -4.84 -13.82
N GLN A 552 7.67 -3.70 -13.38
CA GLN A 552 7.39 -2.55 -14.24
C GLN A 552 8.68 -1.92 -14.77
N MET A 553 9.66 -1.66 -13.90
CA MET A 553 10.96 -1.07 -14.27
C MET A 553 11.83 -2.03 -15.08
N SER A 554 12.03 -3.27 -14.60
CA SER A 554 12.80 -4.30 -15.33
C SER A 554 12.12 -4.72 -16.63
N GLY A 555 10.80 -4.58 -16.70
CA GLY A 555 10.01 -4.83 -17.90
C GLY A 555 10.31 -3.92 -19.08
N ARG A 556 11.11 -2.86 -18.88
CA ARG A 556 11.67 -2.00 -19.94
C ARG A 556 12.88 -2.60 -20.65
N ALA A 557 13.45 -3.71 -20.16
CA ALA A 557 14.52 -4.44 -20.84
C ALA A 557 13.99 -5.37 -21.94
N GLY A 558 14.71 -5.44 -23.07
CA GLY A 558 14.43 -6.31 -24.22
C GLY A 558 13.42 -5.71 -25.20
N ARG A 559 13.90 -5.16 -26.32
CA ARG A 559 13.08 -4.55 -27.38
C ARG A 559 12.56 -5.61 -28.35
N ARG A 560 11.22 -5.73 -28.50
CA ARG A 560 10.55 -6.70 -29.41
C ARG A 560 11.10 -6.55 -30.84
N GLY A 561 11.69 -7.62 -31.37
CA GLY A 561 12.24 -7.67 -32.73
C GLY A 561 13.66 -7.12 -32.91
N LEU A 562 14.27 -6.52 -31.90
CA LEU A 562 15.65 -6.00 -31.95
C LEU A 562 16.62 -6.72 -31.00
N ASP A 563 16.14 -7.19 -29.85
CA ASP A 563 16.94 -7.90 -28.85
C ASP A 563 16.45 -9.34 -28.65
N ASP A 564 17.35 -10.32 -28.61
CA ASP A 564 17.01 -11.71 -28.28
C ASP A 564 16.49 -11.87 -26.84
N ARG A 565 16.94 -10.98 -25.94
CA ARG A 565 16.71 -11.00 -24.49
C ARG A 565 16.93 -9.62 -23.88
N GLY A 566 16.19 -9.30 -22.82
CA GLY A 566 16.44 -8.15 -21.95
C GLY A 566 17.42 -8.52 -20.82
N ILE A 567 18.39 -7.64 -20.55
CA ILE A 567 19.33 -7.81 -19.43
C ILE A 567 18.91 -6.91 -18.28
N VAL A 568 18.78 -7.46 -17.07
CA VAL A 568 18.42 -6.73 -15.86
C VAL A 568 19.56 -6.86 -14.86
N ILE A 569 20.12 -5.75 -14.37
CA ILE A 569 21.25 -5.74 -13.43
C ILE A 569 20.83 -5.01 -12.15
N MET A 570 20.84 -5.69 -11.02
CA MET A 570 20.53 -5.12 -9.70
C MET A 570 21.83 -4.93 -8.90
N MET A 571 22.14 -3.70 -8.50
CA MET A 571 23.24 -3.44 -7.57
C MET A 571 22.83 -3.83 -6.15
N VAL A 572 23.66 -4.60 -5.45
CA VAL A 572 23.33 -5.17 -4.14
C VAL A 572 24.37 -4.74 -3.09
N GLY A 573 23.90 -4.00 -2.09
CA GLY A 573 24.70 -3.48 -0.98
C GLY A 573 24.66 -4.33 0.30
N GLU A 574 25.45 -3.93 1.30
CA GLU A 574 25.62 -4.63 2.58
C GLU A 574 24.36 -4.69 3.46
N GLU A 575 23.36 -3.85 3.18
CA GLU A 575 22.15 -3.70 4.00
C GLU A 575 20.95 -4.52 3.51
N MET A 576 21.15 -5.40 2.52
CA MET A 576 20.07 -6.18 1.91
C MET A 576 19.99 -7.59 2.49
N ASP A 577 18.81 -7.95 3.02
CA ASP A 577 18.56 -9.31 3.49
C ASP A 577 18.37 -10.27 2.29
N PRO A 578 18.92 -11.50 2.32
CA PRO A 578 18.71 -12.49 1.27
C PRO A 578 17.24 -12.81 0.99
N THR A 579 16.36 -12.83 2.00
CA THR A 579 14.93 -13.11 1.81
C THR A 579 14.28 -12.03 0.96
N VAL A 580 14.50 -10.75 1.32
CA VAL A 580 14.04 -9.58 0.55
C VAL A 580 14.62 -9.58 -0.86
N ALA A 581 15.91 -9.90 -1.05
CA ALA A 581 16.53 -9.96 -2.38
C ALA A 581 15.90 -11.03 -3.28
N LYS A 582 15.42 -12.13 -2.70
CA LYS A 582 14.69 -13.19 -3.39
C LYS A 582 13.24 -12.79 -3.69
N GLU A 583 12.60 -12.09 -2.75
CA GLU A 583 11.24 -11.56 -2.88
C GLU A 583 11.13 -10.47 -3.96
N ILE A 584 12.06 -9.52 -4.07
CA ILE A 584 12.00 -8.49 -5.12
C ILE A 584 12.05 -9.09 -6.53
N VAL A 585 12.81 -10.17 -6.73
CA VAL A 585 13.02 -10.78 -8.06
C VAL A 585 12.00 -11.87 -8.38
N ARG A 586 11.52 -12.62 -7.38
CA ARG A 586 10.66 -13.80 -7.55
C ARG A 586 9.30 -13.68 -6.84
N GLY A 587 9.02 -12.55 -6.22
CA GLY A 587 7.76 -12.29 -5.53
C GLY A 587 6.58 -12.30 -6.47
N GLU A 588 5.42 -12.67 -5.93
CA GLU A 588 4.17 -12.56 -6.66
C GLU A 588 3.85 -11.09 -6.92
N GLN A 589 3.19 -10.82 -8.04
CA GLN A 589 2.75 -9.47 -8.37
C GLN A 589 1.67 -9.04 -7.38
N ASP A 590 1.75 -7.80 -6.92
CA ASP A 590 0.80 -7.28 -5.92
C ASP A 590 -0.63 -7.37 -6.48
N ARG A 591 -1.62 -7.56 -5.60
CA ARG A 591 -3.04 -7.56 -5.98
C ARG A 591 -3.49 -6.15 -6.38
N LEU A 592 -4.46 -6.08 -7.31
CA LEU A 592 -5.21 -4.87 -7.57
C LEU A 592 -6.13 -4.65 -6.38
N ASN A 593 -5.69 -3.84 -5.44
CA ASN A 593 -6.48 -3.42 -4.29
C ASN A 593 -6.93 -1.98 -4.50
N SER A 594 -8.17 -1.69 -4.11
CA SER A 594 -8.71 -0.32 -4.12
C SER A 594 -7.92 0.62 -3.23
N ALA A 595 -7.75 1.86 -3.70
CA ALA A 595 -7.24 3.00 -2.94
C ALA A 595 -8.35 4.04 -2.63
N PHE A 596 -9.62 3.66 -2.77
CA PHE A 596 -10.77 4.53 -2.55
C PHE A 596 -10.78 5.16 -1.15
N HIS A 597 -10.93 6.48 -1.11
CA HIS A 597 -11.04 7.29 0.10
C HIS A 597 -11.94 8.51 -0.16
N LEU A 598 -12.48 9.12 0.89
CA LEU A 598 -13.44 10.22 0.76
C LEU A 598 -12.75 11.58 0.64
N GLY A 599 -12.95 12.29 -0.48
CA GLY A 599 -12.63 13.72 -0.63
C GLY A 599 -13.85 14.63 -0.40
N TYR A 600 -13.65 15.91 -0.03
CA TYR A 600 -14.80 16.81 0.15
C TYR A 600 -15.40 17.23 -1.20
N ASN A 601 -14.57 17.46 -2.23
CA ASN A 601 -15.00 17.74 -3.59
C ASN A 601 -15.87 16.60 -4.15
N MET A 602 -15.48 15.34 -3.91
CA MET A 602 -16.27 14.16 -4.28
C MET A 602 -17.64 14.18 -3.57
N ILE A 603 -17.66 14.31 -2.24
CA ILE A 603 -18.91 14.34 -1.46
C ILE A 603 -19.83 15.46 -1.95
N LEU A 604 -19.30 16.66 -2.17
CA LEU A 604 -20.08 17.81 -2.62
C LEU A 604 -20.61 17.64 -4.05
N ASN A 605 -19.83 17.10 -4.97
CA ASN A 605 -20.30 16.81 -6.33
C ASN A 605 -21.35 15.69 -6.35
N LEU A 606 -21.18 14.62 -5.56
CA LEU A 606 -22.19 13.55 -5.45
C LEU A 606 -23.49 14.03 -4.79
N MET A 607 -23.42 15.01 -3.88
CA MET A 607 -24.62 15.67 -3.30
C MET A 607 -25.21 16.78 -4.19
N ARG A 608 -24.51 17.16 -5.27
CA ARG A 608 -24.97 18.16 -6.26
C ARG A 608 -25.77 17.52 -7.40
N VAL A 609 -25.47 16.27 -7.76
CA VAL A 609 -26.09 15.56 -8.89
C VAL A 609 -27.32 14.79 -8.41
N GLU A 610 -28.49 15.09 -8.97
CA GLU A 610 -29.72 14.34 -8.68
C GLU A 610 -29.62 12.91 -9.21
N GLY A 611 -30.08 11.93 -8.41
CA GLY A 611 -30.06 10.50 -8.74
C GLY A 611 -28.82 9.73 -8.28
N ILE A 612 -27.80 10.41 -7.72
CA ILE A 612 -26.61 9.78 -7.14
C ILE A 612 -26.43 10.28 -5.69
N SER A 613 -25.76 9.51 -4.84
CA SER A 613 -25.40 9.92 -3.47
C SER A 613 -23.98 9.47 -3.08
N PRO A 614 -23.34 10.12 -2.09
CA PRO A 614 -22.11 9.61 -1.50
C PRO A 614 -22.25 8.18 -0.95
N GLU A 615 -23.40 7.84 -0.40
CA GLU A 615 -23.73 6.50 0.08
C GLU A 615 -23.74 5.45 -1.07
N PHE A 616 -24.35 5.77 -2.22
CA PHE A 616 -24.33 4.92 -3.42
C PHE A 616 -22.91 4.67 -3.93
N MET A 617 -22.06 5.71 -3.94
CA MET A 617 -20.65 5.58 -4.32
C MET A 617 -19.88 4.66 -3.37
N LEU A 618 -20.14 4.74 -2.06
CA LEU A 618 -19.51 3.87 -1.05
C LEU A 618 -19.98 2.41 -1.12
N GLU A 619 -21.23 2.17 -1.50
CA GLU A 619 -21.76 0.82 -1.71
C GLU A 619 -21.18 0.17 -2.98
N LYS A 620 -20.96 0.98 -4.02
CA LYS A 620 -20.45 0.55 -5.33
C LYS A 620 -18.92 0.57 -5.48
N CYS A 621 -18.16 1.13 -4.54
CA CYS A 621 -16.70 1.21 -4.67
C CYS A 621 -16.01 -0.16 -4.65
N PHE A 622 -14.85 -0.27 -5.31
CA PHE A 622 -14.15 -1.54 -5.39
C PHE A 622 -13.63 -1.97 -4.01
N TYR A 623 -13.31 -1.03 -3.11
CA TYR A 623 -13.00 -1.32 -1.70
C TYR A 623 -14.08 -2.18 -1.03
N GLN A 624 -15.34 -1.75 -1.12
CA GLN A 624 -16.47 -2.44 -0.49
C GLN A 624 -16.73 -3.79 -1.17
N PHE A 625 -16.59 -3.86 -2.50
CA PHE A 625 -16.66 -5.11 -3.24
C PHE A 625 -15.59 -6.12 -2.78
N GLN A 626 -14.33 -5.68 -2.63
CA GLN A 626 -13.24 -6.57 -2.21
C GLN A 626 -13.41 -7.09 -0.78
N ASN A 627 -13.92 -6.27 0.13
CA ASN A 627 -14.21 -6.69 1.51
C ASN A 627 -15.38 -7.68 1.56
N THR A 628 -16.43 -7.46 0.76
CA THR A 628 -17.63 -8.31 0.74
C THR A 628 -17.45 -9.62 -0.03
N ALA A 629 -16.60 -9.66 -1.06
CA ALA A 629 -16.36 -10.87 -1.88
C ALA A 629 -15.86 -12.09 -1.07
N GLY A 630 -15.16 -11.87 0.05
CA GLY A 630 -14.72 -12.96 0.93
C GLY A 630 -15.79 -13.45 1.92
N VAL A 631 -16.92 -12.75 2.05
CA VAL A 631 -17.88 -12.98 3.14
C VAL A 631 -18.67 -14.27 2.95
N ALA A 632 -19.10 -14.61 1.72
CA ALA A 632 -19.85 -15.85 1.47
C ALA A 632 -19.07 -17.12 1.86
N GLU A 633 -17.76 -17.15 1.60
CA GLU A 633 -16.89 -18.26 2.01
C GLU A 633 -16.65 -18.26 3.53
N LEU A 634 -16.55 -17.10 4.18
CA LEU A 634 -16.49 -17.01 5.65
C LEU A 634 -17.80 -17.44 6.31
N GLU A 635 -18.97 -17.13 5.73
CA GLU A 635 -20.28 -17.57 6.19
C GLU A 635 -20.41 -19.09 6.11
N LYS A 636 -20.01 -19.69 4.98
CA LYS A 636 -19.96 -21.15 4.83
C LYS A 636 -19.04 -21.82 5.84
N GLN A 637 -17.81 -21.31 5.99
CA GLN A 637 -16.86 -21.82 6.99
C GLN A 637 -17.38 -21.66 8.42
N LEU A 638 -18.10 -20.57 8.70
CA LEU A 638 -18.77 -20.34 9.98
C LEU A 638 -19.83 -21.42 10.24
N THR A 639 -20.73 -21.68 9.29
CA THR A 639 -21.74 -22.76 9.42
C THR A 639 -21.08 -24.10 9.67
N GLU A 640 -20.08 -24.49 8.88
CA GLU A 640 -19.34 -25.74 9.08
C GLU A 640 -18.67 -25.83 10.47
N MET A 641 -18.13 -24.73 10.99
CA MET A 641 -17.52 -24.69 12.33
C MET A 641 -18.57 -24.75 13.44
N GLU A 642 -19.72 -24.12 13.26
CA GLU A 642 -20.83 -24.17 14.22
C GLU A 642 -21.44 -25.57 14.31
N GLU A 643 -21.63 -26.26 13.18
CA GLU A 643 -22.02 -27.67 13.13
C GLU A 643 -20.98 -28.57 13.82
N LYS A 644 -19.69 -28.44 13.48
CA LYS A 644 -18.59 -29.19 14.12
C LYS A 644 -18.59 -28.98 15.65
N ARG A 645 -18.81 -27.75 16.11
CA ARG A 645 -18.87 -27.43 17.55
C ARG A 645 -20.13 -27.95 18.23
N ALA A 646 -21.28 -27.98 17.54
CA ALA A 646 -22.52 -28.56 18.06
C ALA A 646 -22.42 -30.09 18.21
N ASN A 647 -21.74 -30.76 17.28
CA ASN A 647 -21.51 -32.21 17.29
C ASN A 647 -20.50 -32.66 18.37
N LEU A 648 -19.69 -31.76 18.94
CA LEU A 648 -18.76 -32.05 20.04
C LEU A 648 -19.47 -32.12 21.40
N SER A 649 -20.09 -33.27 21.66
CA SER A 649 -20.62 -33.63 22.98
C SER A 649 -19.50 -34.19 23.88
N ILE A 650 -19.25 -33.53 25.02
CA ILE A 650 -18.18 -33.88 25.96
C ILE A 650 -18.82 -34.32 27.29
N PRO A 651 -18.57 -35.55 27.79
CA PRO A 651 -19.01 -35.97 29.11
C PRO A 651 -18.46 -35.05 30.21
N ASP A 652 -19.30 -34.70 31.18
CA ASP A 652 -18.94 -33.89 32.36
C ASP A 652 -18.26 -32.53 32.02
N GLU A 653 -18.73 -31.86 30.96
CA GLU A 653 -18.17 -30.61 30.42
C GLU A 653 -17.90 -29.52 31.50
N GLY A 654 -18.72 -29.45 32.56
CA GLY A 654 -18.54 -28.51 33.66
C GLY A 654 -17.23 -28.72 34.44
N THR A 655 -16.83 -29.97 34.73
CA THR A 655 -15.64 -30.28 35.53
C THR A 655 -14.37 -30.13 34.71
N ILE A 656 -14.37 -30.54 33.44
CA ILE A 656 -13.22 -30.36 32.53
C ILE A 656 -13.02 -28.88 32.17
N ARG A 657 -14.10 -28.09 32.07
CA ARG A 657 -14.03 -26.63 31.93
C ARG A 657 -13.29 -25.98 33.08
N GLU A 658 -13.66 -26.29 34.32
CA GLU A 658 -12.98 -25.76 35.51
C GLU A 658 -11.49 -26.13 35.50
N TYR A 659 -11.16 -27.40 35.20
CA TYR A 659 -9.78 -27.85 35.10
C TYR A 659 -8.99 -27.11 34.00
N TYR A 660 -9.60 -26.89 32.83
CA TYR A 660 -9.00 -26.18 31.71
C TYR A 660 -8.75 -24.71 32.04
N ASP A 661 -9.74 -24.02 32.62
CA ASP A 661 -9.64 -22.61 33.00
C ASP A 661 -8.59 -22.41 34.12
N LEU A 662 -8.53 -23.30 35.12
CA LEU A 662 -7.46 -23.31 36.14
C LEU A 662 -6.08 -23.48 35.50
N ARG A 663 -5.89 -24.49 34.63
CA ARG A 663 -4.60 -24.74 33.95
C ARG A 663 -4.19 -23.59 33.03
N LYS A 664 -5.15 -22.91 32.40
CA LYS A 664 -4.92 -21.73 31.56
C LYS A 664 -4.52 -20.50 32.39
N GLN A 665 -5.14 -20.29 33.55
CA GLN A 665 -4.76 -19.22 34.49
C GLN A 665 -3.37 -19.47 35.08
N LEU A 666 -3.06 -20.72 35.45
CA LEU A 666 -1.73 -21.11 35.94
C LEU A 666 -0.63 -20.84 34.90
N ARG A 667 -0.86 -21.21 33.64
CA ARG A 667 0.09 -20.90 32.55
C ARG A 667 0.33 -19.39 32.46
N LYS A 668 -0.74 -18.58 32.40
CA LYS A 668 -0.62 -17.12 32.33
C LYS A 668 0.20 -16.54 33.48
N PHE A 669 -0.11 -16.90 34.72
CA PHE A 669 0.66 -16.39 35.87
C PHE A 669 2.09 -16.93 35.91
N GLY A 670 2.34 -18.13 35.39
CA GLY A 670 3.69 -18.66 35.17
C GLY A 670 4.49 -17.85 34.15
N ASP A 671 3.86 -17.46 33.03
CA ASP A 671 4.45 -16.60 32.01
C ASP A 671 4.73 -15.18 32.57
N ASP A 672 3.81 -14.63 33.37
CA ASP A 672 3.98 -13.35 34.08
C ASP A 672 5.19 -13.42 35.06
N VAL A 673 5.32 -14.52 35.81
CA VAL A 673 6.47 -14.77 36.71
C VAL A 673 7.76 -14.92 35.93
N GLN A 674 7.76 -15.64 34.80
CA GLN A 674 8.92 -15.77 33.92
C GLN A 674 9.38 -14.41 33.37
N ALA A 675 8.45 -13.54 32.98
CA ALA A 675 8.77 -12.21 32.47
C ALA A 675 9.51 -11.35 33.51
N VAL A 676 9.11 -11.42 34.78
CA VAL A 676 9.82 -10.75 35.89
C VAL A 676 11.18 -11.43 36.15
N MET A 677 11.23 -12.76 36.27
CA MET A 677 12.48 -13.49 36.52
C MET A 677 13.54 -13.27 35.45
N SER A 678 13.13 -13.16 34.18
CA SER A 678 14.01 -12.92 33.02
C SER A 678 14.36 -11.44 32.79
N HIS A 679 13.84 -10.52 33.60
CA HIS A 679 14.21 -9.10 33.52
C HIS A 679 15.72 -8.91 33.79
N PRO A 680 16.43 -8.02 33.06
CA PRO A 680 17.88 -7.83 33.21
C PRO A 680 18.35 -7.62 34.65
N GLU A 681 17.59 -6.85 35.44
CA GLU A 681 17.92 -6.51 36.84
C GLU A 681 17.95 -7.72 37.77
N HIS A 682 17.19 -8.78 37.45
CA HIS A 682 17.04 -9.95 38.31
C HIS A 682 17.89 -11.14 37.82
N CYS A 683 18.00 -11.34 36.50
CA CYS A 683 18.69 -12.52 35.95
C CYS A 683 20.19 -12.34 35.68
N LEU A 684 20.66 -11.15 35.27
CA LEU A 684 22.02 -11.00 34.72
C LEU A 684 23.14 -11.33 35.71
N SER A 685 22.93 -11.08 37.00
CA SER A 685 23.86 -11.43 38.08
C SER A 685 24.10 -12.95 38.20
N TYR A 686 23.15 -13.77 37.74
CA TYR A 686 23.23 -15.23 37.76
C TYR A 686 23.75 -15.85 36.46
N MET A 687 23.85 -15.07 35.36
CA MET A 687 24.34 -15.48 34.03
C MET A 687 25.87 -15.63 33.98
N THR A 688 26.43 -16.35 34.95
CA THR A 688 27.86 -16.65 34.99
C THR A 688 28.22 -17.78 34.01
N PRO A 689 29.40 -17.73 33.35
CA PRO A 689 29.85 -18.81 32.47
C PRO A 689 29.83 -20.17 33.19
N GLY A 690 29.09 -21.12 32.62
CA GLY A 690 28.86 -22.45 33.17
C GLY A 690 27.50 -22.66 33.85
N ARG A 691 26.74 -21.59 34.13
CA ARG A 691 25.38 -21.68 34.70
C ARG A 691 24.48 -22.54 33.81
N LEU A 692 23.69 -23.43 34.41
CA LEU A 692 22.63 -24.12 33.68
C LEU A 692 21.37 -23.24 33.63
N VAL A 693 20.79 -23.11 32.44
CA VAL A 693 19.55 -22.36 32.18
C VAL A 693 18.62 -23.21 31.33
N GLN A 694 17.32 -23.18 31.63
CA GLN A 694 16.30 -23.84 30.81
C GLN A 694 15.82 -22.86 29.74
N ILE A 695 15.94 -23.27 28.47
CA ILE A 695 15.59 -22.43 27.31
C ILE A 695 14.30 -22.93 26.66
N LYS A 696 13.37 -21.98 26.47
CA LYS A 696 12.10 -22.17 25.77
C LYS A 696 11.81 -20.93 24.93
N HIS A 697 11.44 -21.14 23.67
CA HIS A 697 11.04 -20.05 22.77
C HIS A 697 9.70 -20.41 22.13
N LYS A 698 8.63 -19.70 22.55
CA LYS A 698 7.24 -20.03 22.20
C LYS A 698 6.96 -21.50 22.58
N ASP A 699 6.47 -22.32 21.65
CA ASP A 699 6.21 -23.75 21.88
C ASP A 699 7.45 -24.65 21.71
N LEU A 700 8.62 -24.09 21.39
CA LEU A 700 9.86 -24.86 21.22
C LEU A 700 10.63 -24.94 22.54
N GLU A 701 10.64 -26.13 23.14
CA GLU A 701 11.40 -26.43 24.36
C GLU A 701 12.77 -27.02 23.99
N PHE A 702 13.83 -26.28 24.29
CA PHE A 702 15.23 -26.73 24.12
C PHE A 702 15.75 -27.43 25.37
N GLY A 703 15.05 -27.26 26.51
CA GLY A 703 15.44 -27.79 27.80
C GLY A 703 16.67 -27.10 28.36
N TRP A 704 17.43 -27.82 29.19
CA TRP A 704 18.62 -27.29 29.86
C TRP A 704 19.79 -27.07 28.88
N GLY A 705 20.32 -25.85 28.85
CA GLY A 705 21.56 -25.42 28.19
C GLY A 705 22.59 -24.86 29.18
N ILE A 706 23.78 -24.54 28.66
CA ILE A 706 24.91 -24.02 29.46
C ILE A 706 25.25 -22.59 29.01
N VAL A 707 25.17 -21.60 29.91
CA VAL A 707 25.57 -20.21 29.64
C VAL A 707 27.07 -20.17 29.33
N VAL A 708 27.46 -19.66 28.17
CA VAL A 708 28.86 -19.47 27.77
C VAL A 708 29.32 -18.05 28.13
N ASN A 709 28.55 -17.05 27.72
CA ASN A 709 28.80 -15.64 27.98
C ASN A 709 27.50 -14.83 27.75
N TRP A 710 27.49 -13.54 28.07
CA TRP A 710 26.44 -12.61 27.63
C TRP A 710 27.03 -11.28 27.15
N LYS A 711 26.24 -10.52 26.37
CA LYS A 711 26.63 -9.24 25.76
C LYS A 711 25.45 -8.28 25.69
N HIS A 712 25.74 -6.99 25.82
CA HIS A 712 24.75 -5.92 25.62
C HIS A 712 24.56 -5.66 24.12
N ARG A 713 23.32 -5.78 23.63
CA ARG A 713 22.90 -5.43 22.26
C ARG A 713 22.91 -3.91 22.13
N LYS A 714 23.58 -3.37 21.11
CA LYS A 714 23.50 -1.94 20.78
C LYS A 714 22.61 -1.75 19.55
N PRO A 715 21.82 -0.67 19.47
CA PRO A 715 21.09 -0.36 18.25
C PRO A 715 22.06 -0.15 17.07
N PRO A 716 21.65 -0.49 15.84
CA PRO A 716 22.36 -0.08 14.64
C PRO A 716 22.66 1.42 14.64
N LYS A 717 23.79 1.82 14.06
CA LYS A 717 24.02 3.26 13.82
C LYS A 717 22.93 3.78 12.89
N ASN A 718 22.23 4.84 13.32
CA ASN A 718 21.12 5.50 12.64
C ASN A 718 19.73 4.83 12.72
N SER A 719 19.46 3.92 13.68
CA SER A 719 18.07 3.54 14.01
C SER A 719 17.57 4.22 15.28
N ASN A 720 16.31 4.65 15.30
CA ASN A 720 15.59 5.11 16.51
C ASN A 720 14.86 3.98 17.25
N GLU A 721 15.17 2.71 16.96
CA GLU A 721 14.54 1.56 17.62
C GLU A 721 15.05 1.39 19.07
N GLU A 722 14.17 1.61 20.04
CA GLU A 722 14.39 1.20 21.42
C GLU A 722 14.02 -0.28 21.59
N PHE A 723 14.99 -1.14 21.91
CA PHE A 723 14.71 -2.53 22.26
C PHE A 723 14.08 -2.62 23.65
N ASN A 724 13.12 -3.55 23.82
CA ASN A 724 12.62 -3.93 25.15
C ASN A 724 13.78 -4.46 26.03
N ASP A 725 13.70 -4.30 27.35
CA ASP A 725 14.77 -4.62 28.30
C ASP A 725 15.25 -6.08 28.18
N HIS A 726 14.35 -7.04 27.96
CA HIS A 726 14.67 -8.45 27.70
C HIS A 726 15.46 -8.69 26.40
N GLN A 727 15.40 -7.76 25.44
CA GLN A 727 16.11 -7.80 24.15
C GLN A 727 17.40 -6.96 24.13
N LYS A 728 17.60 -6.05 25.11
CA LYS A 728 18.85 -5.28 25.28
C LYS A 728 20.06 -6.18 25.59
N HIS A 729 19.85 -7.43 25.98
CA HIS A 729 20.90 -8.39 26.32
C HIS A 729 20.74 -9.70 25.54
N VAL A 730 21.86 -10.23 25.05
CA VAL A 730 21.94 -11.52 24.36
C VAL A 730 22.87 -12.43 25.16
N VAL A 731 22.40 -13.63 25.49
CA VAL A 731 23.14 -14.67 26.19
C VAL A 731 23.55 -15.72 25.16
N ASP A 732 24.85 -16.01 25.06
CA ASP A 732 25.36 -17.08 24.24
C ASP A 732 25.26 -18.38 25.05
N VAL A 733 24.35 -19.29 24.67
CA VAL A 733 24.03 -20.54 25.39
C VAL A 733 24.39 -21.75 24.53
N LEU A 734 25.11 -22.71 25.10
CA LEU A 734 25.37 -24.00 24.46
C LEU A 734 24.13 -24.88 24.56
N LEU A 735 23.51 -25.18 23.42
CA LEU A 735 22.26 -25.94 23.29
C LEU A 735 22.44 -27.18 22.40
N ASN A 736 21.65 -28.22 22.68
CA ASN A 736 21.55 -29.41 21.83
C ASN A 736 20.44 -29.20 20.78
N ILE A 737 20.84 -28.93 19.54
CA ILE A 737 19.94 -28.55 18.45
C ILE A 737 19.89 -29.64 17.37
N ALA A 738 18.86 -29.63 16.53
CA ALA A 738 18.78 -30.47 15.34
C ALA A 738 19.95 -30.18 14.38
N ASP A 739 20.40 -31.20 13.65
CA ASP A 739 21.46 -31.05 12.64
C ASP A 739 20.89 -30.41 11.35
N GLY A 740 21.57 -29.40 10.81
CA GLY A 740 21.09 -28.58 9.69
C GLY A 740 22.11 -27.53 9.23
N ASP A 741 21.73 -26.62 8.33
CA ASP A 741 22.64 -25.61 7.79
C ASP A 741 23.20 -24.64 8.86
N SER A 742 24.23 -23.87 8.47
CA SER A 742 25.05 -23.07 9.38
C SER A 742 24.22 -22.05 10.16
N VAL A 743 24.28 -22.12 11.50
CA VAL A 743 23.68 -21.13 12.38
C VAL A 743 24.33 -19.77 12.13
N GLY A 744 23.55 -18.81 11.64
CA GLY A 744 24.02 -17.44 11.44
C GLY A 744 24.37 -16.81 12.80
N THR A 745 25.65 -16.69 13.13
CA THR A 745 26.14 -16.23 14.44
C THR A 745 25.89 -14.73 14.72
N LYS A 746 25.12 -14.05 13.86
CA LYS A 746 24.85 -12.61 13.86
C LYS A 746 23.39 -12.31 13.39
N SER A 747 22.40 -13.10 13.82
CA SER A 747 20.98 -12.74 13.67
C SER A 747 20.57 -11.66 14.69
N PHE A 748 19.57 -10.84 14.33
CA PHE A 748 19.01 -9.80 15.21
C PHE A 748 17.66 -10.20 15.83
N GLU A 749 17.22 -11.44 15.59
CA GLU A 749 15.98 -12.05 16.08
C GLU A 749 16.15 -12.69 17.47
N ASP A 750 15.04 -13.01 18.15
CA ASP A 750 15.04 -13.62 19.48
C ASP A 750 15.75 -15.00 19.53
N LEU A 751 15.70 -15.72 18.40
CA LEU A 751 16.39 -16.99 18.15
C LEU A 751 16.81 -17.02 16.66
N PRO A 752 18.02 -17.50 16.29
CA PRO A 752 18.43 -17.54 14.88
C PRO A 752 17.56 -18.47 14.01
N ALA A 753 17.22 -18.01 12.81
CA ALA A 753 16.51 -18.81 11.81
C ALA A 753 17.12 -20.21 11.60
N GLY A 754 16.26 -21.23 11.56
CA GLY A 754 16.65 -22.65 11.41
C GLY A 754 17.00 -23.37 12.72
N VAL A 755 17.17 -22.68 13.84
CA VAL A 755 17.46 -23.32 15.15
C VAL A 755 16.18 -23.91 15.75
N ARG A 756 16.20 -25.23 16.02
CA ARG A 756 15.11 -25.97 16.68
C ARG A 756 15.63 -27.14 17.52
N PRO A 757 14.87 -27.62 18.53
CA PRO A 757 15.20 -28.87 19.20
C PRO A 757 15.16 -30.06 18.21
N PRO A 758 15.96 -31.10 18.46
CA PRO A 758 15.90 -32.34 17.69
C PRO A 758 14.64 -33.13 18.03
N LYS A 759 14.03 -33.75 17.01
CA LYS A 759 12.93 -34.72 17.19
C LYS A 759 13.46 -36.06 17.71
N GLU A 760 12.56 -36.88 18.23
CA GLU A 760 12.91 -38.21 18.73
C GLU A 760 13.52 -39.07 17.60
N GLY A 761 14.72 -39.61 17.84
CA GLY A 761 15.53 -40.33 16.84
C GLY A 761 16.33 -39.47 15.86
N GLU A 762 16.23 -38.14 15.92
CA GLU A 762 16.94 -37.23 15.01
C GLU A 762 18.41 -36.98 15.42
N LYS A 763 19.29 -36.74 14.44
CA LYS A 763 20.67 -36.32 14.71
C LYS A 763 20.69 -34.93 15.36
N SER A 764 21.51 -34.79 16.40
CA SER A 764 21.66 -33.54 17.16
C SER A 764 23.11 -33.18 17.37
N ARG A 765 23.39 -31.87 17.44
CA ARG A 765 24.71 -31.30 17.71
C ARG A 765 24.64 -30.27 18.82
N MET A 766 25.75 -30.12 19.54
CA MET A 766 25.93 -29.04 20.52
C MET A 766 26.47 -27.80 19.81
N GLU A 767 25.70 -26.71 19.83
CA GLU A 767 26.09 -25.44 19.19
C GLU A 767 25.88 -24.28 20.16
N VAL A 768 26.70 -23.22 20.01
CA VAL A 768 26.54 -21.99 20.80
C VAL A 768 25.54 -21.10 20.09
N VAL A 769 24.36 -20.93 20.68
CA VAL A 769 23.25 -20.16 20.13
C VAL A 769 23.09 -18.85 20.91
N PRO A 770 23.11 -17.69 20.26
CA PRO A 770 22.71 -16.44 20.89
C PRO A 770 21.19 -16.45 21.12
N VAL A 771 20.75 -16.23 22.36
CA VAL A 771 19.33 -16.11 22.75
C VAL A 771 19.09 -14.81 23.53
N VAL A 772 17.92 -14.22 23.39
CA VAL A 772 17.47 -13.09 24.24
C VAL A 772 17.01 -13.58 25.62
N LEU A 773 16.90 -12.67 26.60
CA LEU A 773 16.56 -13.06 27.98
C LEU A 773 15.16 -13.65 28.12
N SER A 774 14.19 -13.23 27.29
CA SER A 774 12.83 -13.79 27.28
C SER A 774 12.76 -15.27 26.92
N CYS A 775 13.81 -15.84 26.32
CA CYS A 775 13.91 -17.28 26.06
C CYS A 775 14.32 -18.10 27.30
N ILE A 776 14.65 -17.47 28.42
CA ILE A 776 15.09 -18.13 29.66
C ILE A 776 13.86 -18.41 30.53
N GLN A 777 13.55 -19.70 30.71
CA GLN A 777 12.42 -20.16 31.52
C GLN A 777 12.81 -20.35 32.99
N SER A 778 14.02 -20.84 33.26
CA SER A 778 14.49 -21.11 34.63
C SER A 778 16.02 -21.11 34.71
N ILE A 779 16.56 -20.84 35.90
CA ILE A 779 18.00 -20.76 36.18
C ILE A 779 18.33 -21.76 37.29
N ALA A 780 19.36 -22.60 37.12
CA ALA A 780 19.72 -23.61 38.12
C ALA A 780 20.68 -23.09 39.21
N HIS A 781 20.63 -23.68 40.39
CA HIS A 781 21.71 -23.56 41.39
C HIS A 781 23.07 -24.09 40.87
N VAL A 782 23.05 -25.10 40.01
CA VAL A 782 24.24 -25.77 39.49
C VAL A 782 24.95 -24.93 38.43
N CYS A 783 26.29 -24.88 38.53
CA CYS A 783 27.18 -24.26 37.55
C CYS A 783 28.30 -25.25 37.18
N LEU A 784 28.48 -25.51 35.89
CA LEU A 784 29.49 -26.39 35.34
C LEU A 784 30.81 -25.65 35.08
N ARG A 785 31.94 -26.34 35.21
CA ARG A 785 33.25 -25.74 34.87
C ARG A 785 33.45 -25.78 33.35
N LEU A 786 33.36 -24.62 32.70
CA LEU A 786 33.62 -24.50 31.26
C LEU A 786 35.13 -24.61 30.91
N PRO A 787 35.48 -25.33 29.82
CA PRO A 787 36.78 -25.26 29.17
C PRO A 787 37.08 -23.87 28.58
N LYS A 788 38.37 -23.55 28.39
CA LYS A 788 38.82 -22.26 27.83
C LYS A 788 38.59 -22.09 26.33
N ASP A 789 38.38 -23.18 25.59
CA ASP A 789 38.03 -23.16 24.17
C ASP A 789 36.88 -24.14 23.93
N LEU A 790 35.83 -23.64 23.26
CA LEU A 790 34.61 -24.37 22.91
C LEU A 790 34.48 -24.60 21.40
N LYS A 791 35.53 -24.33 20.62
CA LYS A 791 35.56 -24.61 19.17
C LYS A 791 35.63 -26.10 18.80
N PRO A 792 36.36 -26.97 19.52
CA PRO A 792 36.42 -28.38 19.15
C PRO A 792 35.10 -29.10 19.47
N ASN A 793 34.56 -29.84 18.50
CA ASN A 793 33.32 -30.61 18.68
C ASN A 793 33.42 -31.61 19.84
N ASP A 794 34.58 -32.25 20.03
CA ASP A 794 34.83 -33.18 21.14
C ASP A 794 34.65 -32.51 22.51
N THR A 795 35.08 -31.25 22.65
CA THR A 795 34.91 -30.47 23.89
C THR A 795 33.44 -30.18 24.17
N ARG A 796 32.64 -29.88 23.13
CA ARG A 796 31.20 -29.65 23.26
C ARG A 796 30.44 -30.94 23.57
N ASN A 797 30.83 -32.06 22.95
CA ASN A 797 30.27 -33.39 23.22
C ASN A 797 30.57 -33.86 24.66
N ASN A 798 31.77 -33.56 25.19
CA ASN A 798 32.08 -33.83 26.59
C ASN A 798 31.17 -33.04 27.55
N LEU A 799 30.85 -31.78 27.24
CA LEU A 799 29.89 -30.98 28.01
C LEU A 799 28.45 -31.54 27.93
N LYS A 800 28.03 -32.09 26.79
CA LYS A 800 26.75 -32.82 26.67
C LYS A 800 26.71 -34.03 27.61
N ASN A 801 27.77 -34.83 27.63
CA ASN A 801 27.86 -36.00 28.53
C ASN A 801 27.80 -35.57 30.01
N THR A 802 28.46 -34.47 30.38
CA THR A 802 28.40 -33.90 31.74
C THR A 802 26.99 -33.38 32.08
N LEU A 803 26.31 -32.73 31.14
CA LEU A 803 24.93 -32.27 31.33
C LEU A 803 23.95 -33.45 31.50
N GLU A 804 24.13 -34.53 30.75
CA GLU A 804 23.38 -35.78 30.92
C GLU A 804 23.70 -36.46 32.26
N GLU A 805 24.95 -36.39 32.74
CA GLU A 805 25.31 -36.87 34.08
C GLU A 805 24.64 -36.05 35.18
N VAL A 806 24.56 -34.72 35.05
CA VAL A 806 23.79 -33.88 35.98
C VAL A 806 22.32 -34.30 35.99
N LYS A 807 21.68 -34.48 34.82
CA LYS A 807 20.29 -34.97 34.75
C LYS A 807 20.12 -36.34 35.44
N LYS A 808 21.07 -37.27 35.28
CA LYS A 808 21.06 -38.58 35.97
C LYS A 808 21.22 -38.48 37.49
N ARG A 809 21.93 -37.47 38.01
CA ARG A 809 22.11 -37.21 39.45
C ARG A 809 20.90 -36.53 40.10
N PHE A 810 20.04 -35.89 39.31
CA PHE A 810 18.83 -35.18 39.74
C PHE A 810 17.60 -35.73 39.00
N PRO A 811 17.16 -36.97 39.30
CA PRO A 811 16.08 -37.63 38.57
C PRO A 811 14.74 -36.90 38.72
N ASP A 812 14.49 -36.27 39.86
CA ASP A 812 13.26 -35.52 40.16
C ASP A 812 13.27 -34.09 39.58
N GLY A 813 14.36 -33.67 38.94
CA GLY A 813 14.55 -32.33 38.36
C GLY A 813 15.76 -31.57 38.92
N ILE A 814 16.38 -30.73 38.08
CA ILE A 814 17.51 -29.89 38.47
C ILE A 814 17.01 -28.73 39.33
N ALA A 815 17.56 -28.56 40.53
CA ALA A 815 17.19 -27.49 41.46
C ALA A 815 17.37 -26.08 40.85
N THR A 816 16.26 -25.37 40.71
CA THR A 816 16.15 -23.98 40.24
C THR A 816 16.40 -22.97 41.36
N LEU A 817 16.88 -21.78 41.01
CA LEU A 817 16.94 -20.64 41.94
C LEU A 817 15.53 -20.19 42.30
N ASP A 818 15.24 -20.07 43.61
CA ASP A 818 14.00 -19.47 44.08
C ASP A 818 13.97 -17.95 43.80
N PRO A 819 12.89 -17.42 43.20
CA PRO A 819 12.79 -15.99 42.87
C PRO A 819 12.84 -15.03 44.08
N ILE A 820 12.32 -15.45 45.24
CA ILE A 820 12.26 -14.62 46.45
C ILE A 820 13.51 -14.84 47.30
N GLU A 821 13.78 -16.10 47.68
CA GLU A 821 14.83 -16.44 48.64
C GLU A 821 16.25 -16.40 48.04
N ASN A 822 16.39 -16.72 46.75
CA ASN A 822 17.71 -16.78 46.11
C ASN A 822 17.95 -15.58 45.19
N MET A 823 17.00 -15.24 44.32
CA MET A 823 17.15 -14.09 43.42
C MET A 823 16.88 -12.74 44.13
N GLY A 824 16.19 -12.75 45.27
CA GLY A 824 15.98 -11.57 46.11
C GLY A 824 14.87 -10.63 45.64
N ILE A 825 13.93 -11.11 44.83
CA ILE A 825 12.82 -10.31 44.29
C ILE A 825 11.82 -10.02 45.42
N LYS A 826 11.79 -8.76 45.87
CA LYS A 826 11.01 -8.30 47.03
C LYS A 826 9.70 -7.60 46.67
N ASP A 827 9.34 -7.52 45.40
CA ASP A 827 8.12 -6.89 44.91
C ASP A 827 6.85 -7.56 45.50
N ASP A 828 5.92 -6.75 46.00
CA ASP A 828 4.67 -7.23 46.60
C ASP A 828 3.62 -7.66 45.56
N GLU A 829 3.65 -7.14 44.34
CA GLU A 829 2.83 -7.65 43.23
C GLU A 829 3.32 -9.01 42.78
N PHE A 830 4.64 -9.19 42.67
CA PHE A 830 5.25 -10.48 42.35
C PHE A 830 4.91 -11.56 43.40
N LYS A 831 5.03 -11.24 44.70
CA LYS A 831 4.60 -12.15 45.80
C LYS A 831 3.10 -12.47 45.73
N LYS A 832 2.24 -11.49 45.43
CA LYS A 832 0.80 -11.72 45.23
C LYS A 832 0.55 -12.68 44.07
N THR A 833 1.33 -12.61 42.99
CA THR A 833 1.22 -13.51 41.84
C THR A 833 1.67 -14.93 42.16
N LEU A 834 2.80 -15.11 42.84
CA LEU A 834 3.23 -16.43 43.34
C LEU A 834 2.18 -17.06 44.28
N ARG A 835 1.59 -16.27 45.19
CA ARG A 835 0.51 -16.75 46.06
C ARG A 835 -0.78 -17.10 45.30
N LYS A 836 -1.06 -16.44 44.16
CA LYS A 836 -2.18 -16.84 43.28
C LYS A 836 -1.88 -18.19 42.61
N ILE A 837 -0.64 -18.42 42.17
CA ILE A 837 -0.22 -19.71 41.59
C ILE A 837 -0.43 -20.82 42.62
N GLU A 838 0.12 -20.69 43.84
CA GLU A 838 -0.06 -21.67 44.93
C GLU A 838 -1.53 -22.03 45.20
N VAL A 839 -2.41 -21.01 45.28
CA VAL A 839 -3.85 -21.22 45.50
C VAL A 839 -4.53 -21.90 44.29
N LEU A 840 -4.10 -21.60 43.07
CA LEU A 840 -4.64 -22.22 41.86
C LEU A 840 -4.11 -23.65 41.65
N GLU A 841 -2.86 -23.94 42.02
CA GLU A 841 -2.30 -25.30 42.03
C GLU A 841 -3.03 -26.18 43.05
N SER A 842 -3.25 -25.68 44.27
CA SER A 842 -4.05 -26.37 45.28
C SER A 842 -5.47 -26.69 44.78
N ARG A 843 -6.11 -25.76 44.05
CA ARG A 843 -7.42 -26.00 43.42
C ARG A 843 -7.34 -27.01 42.27
N LEU A 844 -6.31 -26.94 41.44
CA LEU A 844 -6.09 -27.89 40.34
C LEU A 844 -5.91 -29.32 40.87
N LEU A 845 -5.11 -29.49 41.93
CA LEU A 845 -4.91 -30.76 42.64
C LEU A 845 -6.21 -31.29 43.27
N SER A 846 -7.07 -30.40 43.77
CA SER A 846 -8.37 -30.79 44.35
C SER A 846 -9.45 -31.17 43.32
N ASN A 847 -9.20 -30.96 42.02
CA ASN A 847 -10.17 -31.26 40.98
C ASN A 847 -10.26 -32.78 40.72
N PRO A 848 -11.46 -33.39 40.65
CA PRO A 848 -11.63 -34.83 40.45
C PRO A 848 -10.97 -35.43 39.20
N LEU A 849 -10.64 -34.60 38.20
CA LEU A 849 -9.99 -35.04 36.98
C LEU A 849 -8.46 -35.06 37.06
N HIS A 850 -7.82 -34.47 38.07
CA HIS A 850 -6.36 -34.29 38.09
C HIS A 850 -5.57 -35.61 38.00
N GLU A 851 -6.02 -36.64 38.73
CA GLU A 851 -5.44 -38.00 38.70
C GLU A 851 -6.22 -38.97 37.79
N SER A 852 -7.18 -38.49 37.01
CA SER A 852 -8.04 -39.33 36.18
C SER A 852 -7.34 -39.77 34.88
N PRO A 853 -7.36 -41.06 34.52
CA PRO A 853 -6.79 -41.53 33.26
C PRO A 853 -7.54 -41.00 32.02
N ARG A 854 -8.77 -40.48 32.20
CA ARG A 854 -9.57 -39.85 31.13
C ARG A 854 -9.21 -38.38 30.90
N LEU A 855 -8.36 -37.79 31.75
CA LEU A 855 -8.02 -36.37 31.66
C LEU A 855 -7.42 -35.95 30.31
N PRO A 856 -6.44 -36.66 29.71
CA PRO A 856 -5.85 -36.23 28.44
C PRO A 856 -6.89 -36.15 27.32
N GLU A 857 -7.70 -37.21 27.16
CA GLU A 857 -8.75 -37.30 26.14
C GLU A 857 -9.80 -36.19 26.31
N LEU A 858 -10.32 -35.99 27.53
CA LEU A 858 -11.30 -34.94 27.82
C LEU A 858 -10.70 -33.54 27.66
N TYR A 859 -9.43 -33.35 28.03
CA TYR A 859 -8.72 -32.08 27.89
C TYR A 859 -8.50 -31.71 26.43
N ASP A 860 -8.14 -32.66 25.57
CA ASP A 860 -7.93 -32.44 24.15
C ASP A 860 -9.26 -32.14 23.44
N GLN A 861 -10.32 -32.93 23.72
CA GLN A 861 -11.68 -32.66 23.21
C GLN A 861 -12.20 -31.27 23.65
N TYR A 862 -12.00 -30.92 24.93
CA TYR A 862 -12.43 -29.61 25.44
C TYR A 862 -11.57 -28.47 24.88
N SER A 863 -10.27 -28.67 24.71
CA SER A 863 -9.39 -27.70 24.05
C SER A 863 -9.82 -27.47 22.60
N GLU A 864 -10.13 -28.52 21.85
CA GLU A 864 -10.66 -28.41 20.49
C GLU A 864 -11.99 -27.62 20.46
N LYS A 865 -12.94 -27.95 21.35
CA LYS A 865 -14.22 -27.24 21.48
C LYS A 865 -14.05 -25.75 21.82
N VAL A 866 -13.09 -25.41 22.69
CA VAL A 866 -12.72 -24.02 23.01
C VAL A 866 -12.06 -23.32 21.82
N ASN A 867 -11.13 -23.99 21.13
CA ASN A 867 -10.42 -23.45 19.96
C ASN A 867 -11.36 -23.23 18.76
N LEU A 868 -12.37 -24.10 18.57
CA LEU A 868 -13.46 -23.88 17.63
C LEU A 868 -14.34 -22.71 18.08
N GLY A 869 -14.65 -22.59 19.37
CA GLY A 869 -15.39 -21.46 19.94
C GLY A 869 -14.70 -20.11 19.71
N THR A 870 -13.37 -20.03 19.86
CA THR A 870 -12.61 -18.80 19.56
C THR A 870 -12.57 -18.54 18.05
N LYS A 871 -12.31 -19.55 17.20
CA LYS A 871 -12.35 -19.41 15.74
C LYS A 871 -13.72 -18.94 15.24
N ILE A 872 -14.82 -19.45 15.79
CA ILE A 872 -16.19 -18.99 15.48
C ILE A 872 -16.37 -17.53 15.86
N LYS A 873 -15.97 -17.12 17.07
CA LYS A 873 -16.07 -15.72 17.51
C LYS A 873 -15.22 -14.78 16.64
N GLU A 874 -14.00 -15.19 16.31
CA GLU A 874 -13.11 -14.46 15.40
C GLU A 874 -13.68 -14.36 13.98
N THR A 875 -14.31 -15.44 13.47
CA THR A 875 -14.91 -15.47 12.13
C THR A 875 -16.18 -14.64 12.05
N LYS A 876 -17.07 -14.71 13.05
CA LYS A 876 -18.21 -13.79 13.18
C LYS A 876 -17.77 -12.34 13.24
N LYS A 877 -16.68 -12.05 13.98
CA LYS A 877 -16.10 -10.71 14.01
C LYS A 877 -15.57 -10.29 12.63
N LYS A 878 -14.81 -11.15 11.93
CA LYS A 878 -14.32 -10.87 10.56
C LYS A 878 -15.46 -10.59 9.58
N ILE A 879 -16.56 -11.36 9.63
CA ILE A 879 -17.75 -11.12 8.78
C ILE A 879 -18.37 -9.75 9.11
N SER A 880 -18.58 -9.45 10.40
CA SER A 880 -19.12 -8.16 10.84
C SER A 880 -18.21 -6.97 10.46
N ASP A 881 -16.89 -7.12 10.63
CA ASP A 881 -15.89 -6.11 10.30
C ASP A 881 -15.81 -5.90 8.77
N ALA A 882 -16.01 -6.94 7.95
CA ALA A 882 -16.01 -6.87 6.48
C ALA A 882 -17.33 -6.38 5.86
N MET A 883 -18.48 -6.68 6.47
CA MET A 883 -19.79 -6.14 6.07
C MET A 883 -19.99 -4.68 6.50
N ALA A 884 -19.26 -4.19 7.51
CA ALA A 884 -19.31 -2.81 7.90
C ALA A 884 -18.73 -1.92 6.79
N ILE A 885 -19.54 -1.04 6.19
CA ILE A 885 -19.04 -0.01 5.28
C ILE A 885 -18.22 0.99 6.11
N MET A 886 -16.92 0.71 6.25
CA MET A 886 -16.01 1.41 7.17
C MET A 886 -16.02 2.93 7.00
N GLN A 887 -16.23 3.38 5.76
CA GLN A 887 -16.22 4.79 5.37
C GLN A 887 -17.54 5.53 5.64
N LEU A 888 -18.64 4.86 6.05
CA LEU A 888 -19.89 5.55 6.41
C LEU A 888 -19.74 6.42 7.67
N GLU A 889 -18.91 6.03 8.63
CA GLU A 889 -18.65 6.87 9.82
C GLU A 889 -17.84 8.12 9.44
N GLU A 890 -16.82 7.95 8.59
CA GLU A 890 -16.04 9.04 8.04
C GLU A 890 -16.91 10.01 7.22
N LEU A 891 -17.79 9.49 6.35
CA LEU A 891 -18.75 10.28 5.58
C LEU A 891 -19.65 11.13 6.50
N LYS A 892 -20.19 10.55 7.58
CA LYS A 892 -20.99 11.29 8.57
C LYS A 892 -20.19 12.39 9.28
N CYS A 893 -18.91 12.15 9.56
CA CYS A 893 -18.00 13.14 10.14
C CYS A 893 -17.69 14.27 9.14
N ARG A 894 -17.39 13.95 7.88
CA ARG A 894 -17.18 14.93 6.80
C ARG A 894 -18.45 15.75 6.51
N LYS A 895 -19.63 15.12 6.41
CA LYS A 895 -20.94 15.81 6.33
C LYS A 895 -21.21 16.73 7.53
N ARG A 896 -20.64 16.46 8.72
CA ARG A 896 -20.71 17.39 9.87
C ARG A 896 -19.83 18.63 9.66
N VAL A 897 -18.60 18.46 9.16
CA VAL A 897 -17.71 19.59 8.81
C VAL A 897 -18.39 20.48 7.75
N LEU A 898 -18.91 19.88 6.68
CA LEU A 898 -19.63 20.60 5.61
C LEU A 898 -20.84 21.39 6.12
N ARG A 899 -21.61 20.86 7.09
CA ARG A 899 -22.70 21.60 7.76
C ARG A 899 -22.18 22.77 8.58
N ARG A 900 -21.15 22.58 9.40
CA ARG A 900 -20.61 23.62 10.29
C ARG A 900 -20.02 24.82 9.54
N PHE A 901 -19.47 24.59 8.34
CA PHE A 901 -18.96 25.64 7.46
C PHE A 901 -19.99 26.18 6.45
N GLY A 902 -21.24 25.68 6.48
CA GLY A 902 -22.31 26.17 5.61
C GLY A 902 -22.21 25.76 4.14
N PHE A 903 -21.42 24.72 3.82
CA PHE A 903 -21.40 24.13 2.48
C PHE A 903 -22.71 23.38 2.18
N ILE A 904 -23.28 22.71 3.17
CA ILE A 904 -24.58 22.04 3.10
C ILE A 904 -25.46 22.47 4.30
N ASN A 905 -26.77 22.44 4.17
CA ASN A 905 -27.69 22.74 5.28
C ASN A 905 -28.01 21.48 6.12
N GLU A 906 -28.87 21.61 7.13
CA GLU A 906 -29.27 20.48 8.00
C GLU A 906 -30.03 19.37 7.27
N ALA A 907 -30.71 19.70 6.17
CA ALA A 907 -31.39 18.77 5.26
C ALA A 907 -30.44 18.18 4.19
N GLU A 908 -29.12 18.33 4.37
CA GLU A 908 -28.06 17.85 3.48
C GLU A 908 -28.12 18.41 2.04
N VAL A 909 -28.78 19.55 1.83
CA VAL A 909 -28.86 20.24 0.53
C VAL A 909 -27.65 21.17 0.33
N VAL A 910 -27.00 21.07 -0.84
CA VAL A 910 -25.84 21.88 -1.24
C VAL A 910 -26.17 23.38 -1.33
N GLN A 911 -25.36 24.21 -0.67
CA GLN A 911 -25.45 25.67 -0.69
C GLN A 911 -24.56 26.28 -1.77
N LEU A 912 -24.63 27.60 -1.98
CA LEU A 912 -23.78 28.30 -2.95
C LEU A 912 -22.27 28.04 -2.71
N LYS A 913 -21.85 27.99 -1.45
CA LYS A 913 -20.47 27.69 -1.04
C LYS A 913 -20.00 26.31 -1.50
N ALA A 914 -20.89 25.30 -1.49
CA ALA A 914 -20.60 23.98 -2.04
C ALA A 914 -20.47 24.01 -3.57
N ARG A 915 -21.31 24.78 -4.27
CA ARG A 915 -21.23 24.91 -5.74
C ARG A 915 -19.90 25.53 -6.19
N VAL A 916 -19.38 26.48 -5.41
CA VAL A 916 -18.04 27.07 -5.58
C VAL A 916 -16.94 26.02 -5.34
N ALA A 917 -17.00 25.27 -4.24
CA ALA A 917 -16.04 24.20 -3.93
C ALA A 917 -16.02 23.06 -4.97
N CYS A 918 -17.15 22.75 -5.61
CA CYS A 918 -17.24 21.73 -6.66
C CYS A 918 -16.35 22.03 -7.88
N GLU A 919 -16.07 23.30 -8.16
CA GLU A 919 -15.23 23.72 -9.30
C GLU A 919 -13.73 23.77 -8.97
N ILE A 920 -13.35 23.55 -7.70
CA ILE A 920 -11.96 23.56 -7.21
C ILE A 920 -11.47 22.12 -7.03
N SER A 921 -10.34 21.77 -7.66
CA SER A 921 -9.76 20.42 -7.59
C SER A 921 -8.22 20.34 -7.54
N THR A 922 -7.51 21.47 -7.68
CA THR A 922 -6.03 21.49 -7.74
C THR A 922 -5.34 21.71 -6.38
N GLY A 923 -6.11 22.12 -5.36
CA GLY A 923 -5.71 22.35 -3.97
C GLY A 923 -6.94 22.26 -3.04
N ASP A 924 -6.76 22.54 -1.74
CA ASP A 924 -7.79 22.33 -0.70
C ASP A 924 -9.10 23.09 -0.98
N GLU A 925 -10.14 22.34 -1.32
CA GLU A 925 -11.43 22.85 -1.76
C GLU A 925 -12.23 23.55 -0.64
N LEU A 926 -12.00 23.19 0.62
CA LEU A 926 -12.65 23.84 1.76
C LEU A 926 -11.97 25.18 2.03
N MET A 927 -10.64 25.18 2.16
CA MET A 927 -9.84 26.36 2.46
C MET A 927 -9.97 27.44 1.39
N LEU A 928 -9.85 27.08 0.11
CA LEU A 928 -9.98 28.04 -0.99
C LEU A 928 -11.38 28.65 -1.05
N SER A 929 -12.43 27.85 -0.79
CA SER A 929 -13.81 28.33 -0.71
C SER A 929 -14.06 29.21 0.52
N GLU A 930 -13.52 28.86 1.69
CA GLU A 930 -13.59 29.70 2.90
C GLU A 930 -12.94 31.07 2.65
N LEU A 931 -11.71 31.09 2.13
CA LEU A 931 -10.98 32.33 1.86
C LEU A 931 -11.70 33.21 0.83
N LEU A 932 -12.30 32.61 -0.20
CA LEU A 932 -13.09 33.33 -1.20
C LEU A 932 -14.32 34.02 -0.58
N PHE A 933 -15.11 33.30 0.21
CA PHE A 933 -16.31 33.86 0.86
C PHE A 933 -15.98 34.84 2.01
N ASN A 934 -14.83 34.69 2.66
CA ASN A 934 -14.36 35.63 3.68
C ASN A 934 -13.78 36.93 3.09
N GLY A 935 -13.75 37.06 1.75
CA GLY A 935 -13.25 38.26 1.06
C GLY A 935 -11.74 38.44 1.11
N PHE A 936 -10.98 37.38 1.42
CA PHE A 936 -9.52 37.40 1.54
C PHE A 936 -8.84 38.00 0.30
N PHE A 937 -9.27 37.55 -0.89
CA PHE A 937 -8.71 37.99 -2.17
C PHE A 937 -9.12 39.41 -2.58
N ASN A 938 -10.09 40.06 -1.91
CA ASN A 938 -10.64 41.35 -2.33
C ASN A 938 -9.60 42.47 -2.28
N ASN A 939 -8.76 42.48 -1.25
CA ASN A 939 -7.76 43.54 -1.02
C ASN A 939 -6.37 43.23 -1.58
N LEU A 940 -6.16 42.04 -2.14
CA LEU A 940 -4.88 41.61 -2.71
C LEU A 940 -4.73 42.09 -4.16
N THR A 941 -3.50 42.40 -4.58
CA THR A 941 -3.17 42.61 -6.01
C THR A 941 -3.10 41.27 -6.76
N PRO A 942 -3.22 41.23 -8.10
CA PRO A 942 -3.11 39.98 -8.86
C PRO A 942 -1.82 39.18 -8.60
N GLU A 943 -0.69 39.86 -8.36
CA GLU A 943 0.60 39.27 -8.00
C GLU A 943 0.57 38.64 -6.60
N GLN A 944 -0.04 39.33 -5.63
CA GLN A 944 -0.24 38.80 -4.27
C GLN A 944 -1.22 37.62 -4.27
N VAL A 945 -2.24 37.63 -5.14
CA VAL A 945 -3.15 36.50 -5.34
C VAL A 945 -2.40 35.28 -5.90
N ALA A 946 -1.57 35.44 -6.92
CA ALA A 946 -0.75 34.36 -7.46
C ALA A 946 0.20 33.79 -6.40
N ALA A 947 0.87 34.66 -5.63
CA ALA A 947 1.73 34.25 -4.52
C ALA A 947 0.95 33.50 -3.42
N ALA A 948 -0.21 33.99 -2.99
CA ALA A 948 -1.04 33.34 -1.97
C ALA A 948 -1.59 31.98 -2.44
N LEU A 949 -1.97 31.85 -3.72
CA LEU A 949 -2.46 30.59 -4.28
C LEU A 949 -1.35 29.55 -4.49
N SER A 950 -0.08 29.97 -4.61
CA SER A 950 1.06 29.04 -4.70
C SER A 950 1.15 28.07 -3.52
N VAL A 951 0.68 28.52 -2.35
CA VAL A 951 0.66 27.78 -1.08
C VAL A 951 -0.23 26.52 -1.12
N PHE A 952 -1.19 26.47 -2.05
CA PHE A 952 -2.14 25.36 -2.20
C PHE A 952 -1.74 24.34 -3.28
N VAL A 953 -0.67 24.62 -4.04
CA VAL A 953 -0.27 23.80 -5.21
C VAL A 953 1.17 23.28 -5.14
N PHE A 954 1.95 23.76 -4.17
CA PHE A 954 3.33 23.32 -3.94
C PHE A 954 3.37 22.21 -2.88
N GLU A 955 4.08 21.12 -3.18
CA GLU A 955 4.11 19.88 -2.37
C GLU A 955 5.55 19.35 -2.13
N GLU A 956 6.58 19.92 -2.77
CA GLU A 956 7.96 19.46 -2.57
C GLU A 956 8.59 20.18 -1.38
N LYS A 957 9.28 19.44 -0.49
CA LYS A 957 10.03 20.04 0.62
C LYS A 957 11.33 20.67 0.11
N THR A 958 11.54 21.97 0.38
CA THR A 958 12.82 22.65 0.12
C THR A 958 13.85 22.29 1.21
N LYS A 959 15.14 22.51 0.93
CA LYS A 959 16.18 22.41 1.99
C LYS A 959 16.30 23.70 2.78
N GLU A 960 16.13 24.81 2.10
CA GLU A 960 16.20 26.14 2.66
C GLU A 960 14.78 26.70 2.67
N THR A 961 14.29 27.06 3.85
CA THR A 961 13.08 27.87 4.01
C THR A 961 13.52 29.33 4.00
N PRO A 962 13.49 30.04 2.86
CA PRO A 962 13.88 31.45 2.81
C PRO A 962 13.00 32.24 3.77
N ALA A 963 13.56 33.14 4.57
CA ALA A 963 12.75 33.97 5.45
C ALA A 963 11.83 34.85 4.58
N LEU A 964 10.52 34.81 4.82
CA LEU A 964 9.57 35.66 4.09
C LEU A 964 9.75 37.12 4.54
N THR A 965 10.64 37.85 3.87
CA THR A 965 11.11 39.17 4.32
C THR A 965 10.08 40.28 4.17
N ARG A 966 9.03 40.07 3.34
CA ARG A 966 8.04 41.09 3.00
C ARG A 966 6.75 40.91 3.79
N GLU A 967 6.40 41.93 4.55
CA GLU A 967 5.22 41.94 5.43
C GLU A 967 3.90 41.84 4.65
N ASP A 968 3.87 42.30 3.40
CA ASP A 968 2.70 42.24 2.51
C ASP A 968 2.40 40.83 1.98
N LEU A 969 3.39 39.92 1.99
CA LEU A 969 3.20 38.48 1.77
C LEU A 969 3.02 37.72 3.10
N ALA A 970 3.69 38.16 4.18
CA ALA A 970 3.62 37.52 5.49
C ALA A 970 2.26 37.69 6.18
N LYS A 971 1.53 38.77 5.89
CA LYS A 971 0.15 38.95 6.39
C LYS A 971 -0.83 37.95 5.75
N PRO A 972 -0.96 37.84 4.40
CA PRO A 972 -1.76 36.80 3.75
C PRO A 972 -1.46 35.39 4.24
N LEU A 973 -0.17 35.04 4.40
CA LEU A 973 0.23 33.72 4.90
C LEU A 973 -0.30 33.44 6.32
N ARG A 974 -0.21 34.42 7.24
CA ARG A 974 -0.75 34.28 8.61
C ARG A 974 -2.26 34.11 8.62
N GLU A 975 -2.98 34.77 7.71
CA GLU A 975 -4.44 34.61 7.57
C GLU A 975 -4.81 33.21 7.03
N ILE A 976 -4.08 32.70 6.03
CA ILE A 976 -4.23 31.31 5.55
C ILE A 976 -3.96 30.31 6.69
N GLN A 977 -2.85 30.45 7.41
CA GLN A 977 -2.50 29.56 8.53
C GLN A 977 -3.51 29.63 9.68
N ALA A 978 -4.06 30.81 9.99
CA ALA A 978 -5.11 30.95 10.99
C ALA A 978 -6.40 30.25 10.55
N GLN A 979 -6.80 30.37 9.29
CA GLN A 979 -7.97 29.68 8.75
C GLN A 979 -7.76 28.15 8.72
N ALA A 980 -6.54 27.69 8.39
CA ALA A 980 -6.21 26.26 8.41
C ALA A 980 -6.37 25.64 9.81
N ARG A 981 -5.95 26.35 10.87
CA ARG A 981 -6.20 25.91 12.26
C ARG A 981 -7.69 25.82 12.59
N ILE A 982 -8.51 26.75 12.09
CA ILE A 982 -9.97 26.72 12.28
C ILE A 982 -10.57 25.48 11.60
N VAL A 983 -10.16 25.17 10.35
CA VAL A 983 -10.62 23.97 9.63
C VAL A 983 -10.16 22.68 10.32
N ALA A 984 -8.90 22.59 10.75
CA ALA A 984 -8.40 21.44 11.50
C ALA A 984 -9.17 21.23 12.82
N LYS A 985 -9.38 22.29 13.61
CA LYS A 985 -10.13 22.22 14.87
C LYS A 985 -11.59 21.81 14.67
N VAL A 986 -12.29 22.37 13.68
CA VAL A 986 -13.67 21.97 13.35
C VAL A 986 -13.73 20.51 12.87
N SER A 987 -12.69 20.03 12.20
CA SER A 987 -12.55 18.62 11.78
C SER A 987 -12.35 17.68 12.98
N GLN A 988 -11.47 18.03 13.92
CA GLN A 988 -11.26 17.30 15.18
C GLN A 988 -12.54 17.25 16.03
N GLU A 989 -13.21 18.39 16.23
CA GLU A 989 -14.52 18.46 16.91
C GLU A 989 -15.61 17.65 16.17
N SER A 990 -15.41 17.38 14.88
CA SER A 990 -16.28 16.51 14.07
C SER A 990 -15.87 15.03 14.11
N LYS A 991 -14.89 14.65 14.95
CA LYS A 991 -14.31 13.30 15.11
C LYS A 991 -13.46 12.79 13.93
N LEU A 992 -12.93 13.68 13.08
CA LEU A 992 -11.92 13.29 12.10
C LEU A 992 -10.53 13.25 12.74
N ALA A 993 -9.71 12.27 12.35
CA ALA A 993 -8.34 12.11 12.81
C ALA A 993 -7.40 13.07 12.06
N VAL A 994 -7.48 14.37 12.38
CA VAL A 994 -6.66 15.43 11.79
C VAL A 994 -5.74 16.04 12.84
N ASN A 995 -4.43 16.04 12.62
CA ASN A 995 -3.48 16.79 13.43
C ASN A 995 -3.46 18.26 12.98
N GLU A 996 -3.64 19.21 13.91
CA GLU A 996 -3.64 20.65 13.60
C GLU A 996 -2.29 21.11 13.03
N GLU A 997 -1.18 20.65 13.60
CA GLU A 997 0.15 21.09 13.18
C GLU A 997 0.51 20.55 11.80
N GLU A 998 0.23 19.27 11.54
CA GLU A 998 0.48 18.65 10.23
C GLU A 998 -0.39 19.27 9.13
N TYR A 999 -1.67 19.54 9.41
CA TYR A 999 -2.57 20.18 8.44
C TYR A 999 -2.10 21.60 8.09
N VAL A 1000 -1.66 22.39 9.08
CA VAL A 1000 -1.08 23.73 8.84
C VAL A 1000 0.26 23.65 8.11
N GLN A 1001 1.09 22.63 8.38
CA GLN A 1001 2.37 22.41 7.72
C GLN A 1001 2.24 21.90 6.27
N GLY A 1002 1.08 21.38 5.86
CA GLY A 1002 0.80 21.03 4.46
C GLY A 1002 0.70 22.22 3.50
N PHE A 1003 0.60 23.45 4.04
CA PHE A 1003 0.52 24.69 3.28
C PHE A 1003 1.92 25.30 3.07
N HIS A 1004 2.60 24.83 2.01
CA HIS A 1004 3.99 25.17 1.69
C HIS A 1004 4.15 26.57 1.08
N TRP A 1005 4.78 27.48 1.82
CA TRP A 1005 4.88 28.91 1.51
C TRP A 1005 6.23 29.33 0.91
N GLU A 1006 7.18 28.42 0.77
CA GLU A 1006 8.57 28.67 0.41
C GLU A 1006 8.74 29.25 -1.01
N LEU A 1007 7.73 29.12 -1.88
CA LEU A 1007 7.70 29.71 -3.22
C LEU A 1007 6.91 31.03 -3.33
N MET A 1008 6.31 31.56 -2.26
CA MET A 1008 5.49 32.78 -2.34
C MET A 1008 6.24 33.97 -2.94
N GLU A 1009 7.49 34.23 -2.54
CA GLU A 1009 8.28 35.35 -3.07
C GLU A 1009 8.75 35.08 -4.51
N VAL A 1010 9.06 33.82 -4.86
CA VAL A 1010 9.41 33.39 -6.22
C VAL A 1010 8.26 33.68 -7.19
N ILE A 1011 7.04 33.28 -6.84
CA ILE A 1011 5.83 33.48 -7.65
C ILE A 1011 5.46 34.97 -7.72
N PHE A 1012 5.60 35.72 -6.62
CA PHE A 1012 5.35 37.16 -6.60
C PHE A 1012 6.28 37.90 -7.57
N GLU A 1013 7.58 37.64 -7.52
CA GLU A 1013 8.56 38.31 -8.37
C GLU A 1013 8.42 37.91 -9.85
N TRP A 1014 8.01 36.67 -10.13
CA TRP A 1014 7.60 36.24 -11.46
C TRP A 1014 6.38 37.01 -11.96
N ALA A 1015 5.33 37.17 -11.15
CA ALA A 1015 4.15 37.94 -11.53
C ALA A 1015 4.43 39.44 -11.75
N ASN A 1016 5.52 39.97 -11.17
CA ASN A 1016 6.04 41.32 -11.40
C ASN A 1016 6.99 41.44 -12.61
N GLY A 1017 7.26 40.36 -13.34
CA GLY A 1017 8.03 40.40 -14.59
C GLY A 1017 9.52 40.07 -14.49
N LYS A 1018 10.04 39.54 -13.37
CA LYS A 1018 11.43 39.01 -13.34
C LYS A 1018 11.62 37.85 -14.30
N SER A 1019 12.80 37.71 -14.90
CA SER A 1019 13.07 36.59 -15.80
C SER A 1019 13.19 35.25 -15.06
N PHE A 1020 13.09 34.15 -15.82
CA PHE A 1020 13.08 32.81 -15.24
C PHE A 1020 14.44 32.47 -14.60
N ALA A 1021 15.54 32.93 -15.23
CA ALA A 1021 16.89 32.79 -14.72
C ALA A 1021 17.11 33.45 -13.36
N ASP A 1022 16.42 34.57 -13.06
CA ASP A 1022 16.53 35.26 -11.77
C ASP A 1022 15.72 34.57 -10.67
N ILE A 1023 14.50 34.11 -10.94
CA ILE A 1023 13.70 33.41 -9.92
C ILE A 1023 14.29 32.04 -9.56
N CYS A 1024 14.99 31.36 -10.50
CA CYS A 1024 15.72 30.13 -10.21
C CYS A 1024 16.89 30.32 -9.25
N LYS A 1025 17.40 31.55 -9.07
CA LYS A 1025 18.44 31.87 -8.07
C LYS A 1025 17.87 32.10 -6.66
N MET A 1026 16.55 32.22 -6.54
CA MET A 1026 15.86 32.53 -5.28
C MET A 1026 15.42 31.28 -4.49
N THR A 1027 15.63 30.07 -5.02
CA THR A 1027 15.16 28.80 -4.41
C THR A 1027 16.08 27.63 -4.77
N ASP A 1028 16.09 26.56 -3.95
CA ASP A 1028 16.78 25.30 -4.26
C ASP A 1028 15.89 24.29 -5.04
N VAL A 1029 14.67 24.70 -5.39
CA VAL A 1029 13.74 23.91 -6.21
C VAL A 1029 14.23 23.84 -7.66
N TYR A 1030 14.25 22.61 -8.19
CA TYR A 1030 14.59 22.33 -9.58
C TYR A 1030 13.71 23.10 -10.58
N GLU A 1031 14.30 23.54 -11.69
CA GLU A 1031 13.63 24.36 -12.72
C GLU A 1031 12.37 23.68 -13.28
N GLY A 1032 12.43 22.37 -13.56
CA GLY A 1032 11.26 21.59 -14.01
C GLY A 1032 10.19 21.40 -12.94
N SER A 1033 10.57 21.31 -11.66
CA SER A 1033 9.62 21.31 -10.54
C SER A 1033 8.92 22.67 -10.44
N LEU A 1034 9.65 23.77 -10.65
CA LEU A 1034 9.08 25.13 -10.64
C LEU A 1034 8.08 25.35 -11.79
N ILE A 1035 8.39 24.91 -13.02
CA ILE A 1035 7.42 24.94 -14.15
C ILE A 1035 6.17 24.09 -13.84
N ARG A 1036 6.32 22.94 -13.16
CA ARG A 1036 5.17 22.12 -12.73
C ARG A 1036 4.29 22.85 -11.71
N VAL A 1037 4.89 23.58 -10.76
CA VAL A 1037 4.15 24.42 -9.80
C VAL A 1037 3.41 25.54 -10.53
N PHE A 1038 4.05 26.22 -11.48
CA PHE A 1038 3.39 27.25 -12.29
C PHE A 1038 2.19 26.70 -13.07
N ARG A 1039 2.32 25.55 -13.76
CA ARG A 1039 1.18 24.94 -14.48
C ARG A 1039 0.03 24.50 -13.54
N ARG A 1040 0.32 24.05 -12.32
CA ARG A 1040 -0.72 23.81 -11.29
C ARG A 1040 -1.35 25.10 -10.80
N LEU A 1041 -0.56 26.17 -10.63
CA LEU A 1041 -1.06 27.49 -10.25
C LEU A 1041 -1.96 28.09 -11.35
N GLU A 1042 -1.64 27.91 -12.63
CA GLU A 1042 -2.50 28.33 -13.74
C GLU A 1042 -3.86 27.63 -13.70
N GLU A 1043 -3.88 26.31 -13.49
CA GLU A 1043 -5.14 25.56 -13.40
C GLU A 1043 -5.92 25.91 -12.11
N CYS A 1044 -5.23 26.14 -10.99
CA CYS A 1044 -5.84 26.65 -9.76
C CYS A 1044 -6.46 28.05 -9.98
N LEU A 1045 -5.75 28.97 -10.64
CA LEU A 1045 -6.25 30.30 -11.00
C LEU A 1045 -7.47 30.24 -11.92
N ARG A 1046 -7.47 29.33 -12.91
CA ARG A 1046 -8.61 29.09 -13.80
C ARG A 1046 -9.82 28.54 -13.03
N GLN A 1047 -9.61 27.61 -12.11
CA GLN A 1047 -10.64 27.08 -11.23
C GLN A 1047 -11.19 28.16 -10.28
N MET A 1048 -10.34 29.02 -9.71
CA MET A 1048 -10.74 30.14 -8.86
C MET A 1048 -11.51 31.23 -9.63
N ALA A 1049 -11.17 31.51 -10.89
CA ALA A 1049 -11.95 32.39 -11.76
C ALA A 1049 -13.36 31.82 -12.01
N GLN A 1050 -13.47 30.54 -12.36
CA GLN A 1050 -14.75 29.86 -12.53
C GLN A 1050 -15.55 29.79 -11.22
N ALA A 1051 -14.88 29.61 -10.08
CA ALA A 1051 -15.49 29.62 -8.75
C ALA A 1051 -16.04 31.01 -8.37
N ALA A 1052 -15.31 32.09 -8.69
CA ALA A 1052 -15.76 33.47 -8.53
C ALA A 1052 -16.97 33.81 -9.43
N LYS A 1053 -16.97 33.29 -10.67
CA LYS A 1053 -18.11 33.37 -11.60
C LYS A 1053 -19.35 32.68 -11.04
N VAL A 1054 -19.21 31.48 -10.47
CA VAL A 1054 -20.32 30.75 -9.81
C VAL A 1054 -20.82 31.48 -8.56
N MET A 1055 -19.93 32.20 -7.85
CA MET A 1055 -20.29 33.07 -6.72
C MET A 1055 -20.99 34.37 -7.17
N GLY A 1056 -20.87 34.77 -8.44
CA GLY A 1056 -21.44 35.99 -8.99
C GLY A 1056 -20.56 37.24 -8.79
N SER A 1057 -19.24 37.10 -8.68
CA SER A 1057 -18.30 38.21 -8.50
C SER A 1057 -17.39 38.39 -9.71
N GLU A 1058 -17.81 39.25 -10.64
CA GLU A 1058 -17.04 39.60 -11.85
C GLU A 1058 -15.69 40.27 -11.52
N ASP A 1059 -15.63 41.08 -10.45
CA ASP A 1059 -14.39 41.72 -9.97
C ASP A 1059 -13.31 40.69 -9.57
N LEU A 1060 -13.73 39.58 -8.95
CA LEU A 1060 -12.82 38.50 -8.57
C LEU A 1060 -12.48 37.60 -9.75
N GLU A 1061 -13.43 37.31 -10.63
CA GLU A 1061 -13.18 36.60 -11.91
C GLU A 1061 -12.08 37.33 -12.70
N GLY A 1062 -12.25 38.63 -12.99
CA GLY A 1062 -11.27 39.44 -13.71
C GLY A 1062 -9.93 39.59 -12.96
N LYS A 1063 -9.93 39.55 -11.62
CA LYS A 1063 -8.68 39.55 -10.84
C LYS A 1063 -7.90 38.23 -10.99
N PHE A 1064 -8.58 37.09 -10.94
CA PHE A 1064 -7.95 35.79 -11.15
C PHE A 1064 -7.46 35.62 -12.60
N GLU A 1065 -8.20 36.12 -13.59
CA GLU A 1065 -7.74 36.19 -14.99
C GLU A 1065 -6.51 37.10 -15.19
N THR A 1066 -6.47 38.24 -14.49
CA THR A 1066 -5.29 39.13 -14.49
C THR A 1066 -4.09 38.48 -13.82
N ALA A 1067 -4.28 37.70 -12.76
CA ALA A 1067 -3.22 36.93 -12.13
C ALA A 1067 -2.73 35.80 -13.05
N LEU A 1068 -3.66 35.10 -13.72
CA LEU A 1068 -3.36 34.04 -14.69
C LEU A 1068 -2.50 34.55 -15.86
N THR A 1069 -2.84 35.70 -16.43
CA THR A 1069 -2.04 36.31 -17.53
C THR A 1069 -0.66 36.79 -17.10
N LYS A 1070 -0.46 37.19 -15.82
CA LYS A 1070 0.87 37.52 -15.28
C LYS A 1070 1.74 36.30 -14.98
N VAL A 1071 1.12 35.17 -14.62
CA VAL A 1071 1.81 33.89 -14.41
C VAL A 1071 2.15 33.21 -15.73
N ARG A 1072 1.22 33.20 -16.69
CA ARG A 1072 1.33 32.48 -17.96
C ARG A 1072 2.09 33.28 -19.03
N ARG A 1073 3.42 33.27 -18.94
CA ARG A 1073 4.31 33.90 -19.93
C ARG A 1073 5.59 33.08 -20.17
N ASP A 1074 6.30 33.43 -21.24
CA ASP A 1074 7.64 32.91 -21.58
C ASP A 1074 7.72 31.38 -21.47
N ILE A 1075 8.79 30.83 -20.86
CA ILE A 1075 9.00 29.40 -20.66
C ILE A 1075 7.87 28.64 -19.94
N VAL A 1076 7.03 29.31 -19.13
CA VAL A 1076 5.87 28.68 -18.50
C VAL A 1076 4.78 28.39 -19.54
N ALA A 1077 4.57 29.33 -20.46
CA ALA A 1077 3.61 29.23 -21.55
C ALA A 1077 4.09 28.35 -22.73
N ALA A 1078 5.35 27.88 -22.72
CA ALA A 1078 5.90 27.01 -23.74
C ALA A 1078 5.10 25.70 -23.87
N GLN A 1079 4.74 25.36 -25.10
CA GLN A 1079 3.97 24.15 -25.43
C GLN A 1079 4.86 22.89 -25.41
N SER A 1080 4.21 21.72 -25.45
CA SER A 1080 4.87 20.41 -25.50
C SER A 1080 5.31 20.10 -26.94
N LEU A 1081 6.48 19.49 -27.13
CA LEU A 1081 7.00 19.05 -28.43
C LEU A 1081 6.20 17.88 -29.03
N TYR A 1082 5.26 17.30 -28.28
CA TYR A 1082 4.33 16.27 -28.73
C TYR A 1082 3.05 16.82 -29.39
N LEU A 1083 2.84 18.15 -29.42
CA LEU A 1083 1.62 18.82 -29.89
C LEU A 1083 1.83 19.61 -31.19
#